data_AF-A0AAE4B279-F1
#
_entry.id   AF-A0AAE4B279-F1
#
_cell.length_a   1.000
_cell.length_b   1.000
_cell.length_c   1.000
_cell.angle_alpha   90.00
_cell.angle_beta   90.00
_cell.angle_gamma   90.00
#
_symmetry.space_group_name_H-M   'P 1'
#
loop_
_entity.id
_entity.type
_entity.pdbx_description
1 polymer ?
#
loop_
_entity_poly.entity_id
_entity_poly.type
_entity_poly.pdbx_seq_one_letter_code
_entity_poly.pdbx_strand_id
1 'polypeptide(L)'
;MTRSVRRWLASVAGLVIALPILAAAPAHAEPPNPDTLITTENGPEALRSDVRKPGSYRVLVFTKTTGERRASIPAAVAAIRLMGVANGFRVDETANAGAFTAANLGRYRAVVFLNTTGDVLNDAQQSAFERYFTNGGGYLGVHAAAETEPDWDFYRDLVGSSVSGKLPVEDATIDVADRAHPSTERIARKLTLSEEWYNFATNVRGTAHVLATLDESTVTGGTMGHDHPVSWCRDYQGGRTFYTGLGHSTRSYLDSSFRRHLLGGLQWAAGVVEGDCGATVVRNYEKVVLNDEPGEPMSLAVLPDGRVLHNTRNGQIRLYDPASGASPVINTLEVYQHDEDGLQSVALDPQFATNKWVYIYYAPRLTTPTTDAPATSPDPSVWDAYKGYNQLSRVKFAETPTPHLDMSTEQQIMRVDVDRGVCCHVAGEIKFDGNGLLYLVTGDDTNAGGSDGYTPINESPTQGPGYDAQRSSGNTNDLRGKVLRIRVNADGSYGIPAGNLFDERRDTAGRTRPEIFLMGLRNPFRFDVDKRGYVYIGDYSPDSQVPSATRGPEGTGRWLATNKAGNYGWPYCYSPTLPYIDYDFVTKQSKGAFNCAAPVNDSPRNTGLTTLPPVAQPDFWYTFQGRTPCAGSYLSTPPTTCGFTWPVIGTGGVGPMGGPIYEYDSRSTSASKFPEYYDNAVVFGEFTRDKIFMMRTDGNGNLTGVEQLLPGVVFDNPMDMEFGPDGSLYVLEYGDGFFRANPDAALSVIRYAKGTRAPVAALEATPDNGPAPLTVQFSSEGTYDPDPGESISYAWDFTSDGTVDSADPNPAFTYTANGVYTARLTVTDSSGKTAQLTHQIVVGNTRPTVTVTSPISGTFFNWGDTVPWTVSVTDPEDGPIDCSRVTVSFVLGHDTHGHGMSDANGCSGSFVSPADGADHAGGYLYGAVSARYTDLGANGQPALEDVDQVVLQTWRQQAEFAQQQLGVTTANTNDTGGGTHLTGFDPNEYVAFDPINLGGVGTVTLRYAGGTAATAGQPRATVTLRLDAPDGPIVGSATLAATASNTTWASQTVAVSAAPGTHRLYLVAGGVEGGPTTGLFNLNWVEFAAP
;
A
#
# COMPACT_ATOMS: atom_id res chain seq x y z
N MET A 1 -24.02 -59.23 1.34
CA MET A 1 -23.04 -60.26 1.76
C MET A 1 -23.39 -61.59 1.10
N THR A 2 -22.37 -62.30 0.59
CA THR A 2 -22.30 -63.70 0.08
C THR A 2 -23.09 -64.12 -1.18
N ARG A 3 -22.31 -64.49 -2.22
CA ARG A 3 -22.40 -65.64 -3.17
C ARG A 3 -21.55 -65.30 -4.41
N SER A 4 -20.81 -66.15 -5.12
CA SER A 4 -20.39 -67.57 -5.06
C SER A 4 -19.57 -67.81 -6.34
N VAL A 5 -18.32 -68.31 -6.29
CA VAL A 5 -17.89 -69.69 -6.69
C VAL A 5 -17.10 -69.75 -8.02
N ARG A 6 -16.12 -70.67 -8.00
CA ARG A 6 -14.96 -70.92 -8.88
C ARG A 6 -15.20 -72.02 -9.94
N ARG A 7 -14.39 -71.91 -11.03
CA ARG A 7 -13.72 -72.95 -11.85
C ARG A 7 -14.58 -73.87 -12.74
N TRP A 8 -14.14 -74.09 -13.99
CA TRP A 8 -13.50 -75.34 -14.48
C TRP A 8 -12.92 -75.16 -15.91
N LEU A 9 -12.09 -76.13 -16.32
CA LEU A 9 -11.04 -76.11 -17.34
C LEU A 9 -11.41 -76.90 -18.62
N ALA A 10 -10.69 -76.58 -19.71
CA ALA A 10 -10.12 -77.46 -20.76
C ALA A 10 -10.91 -77.82 -22.06
N SER A 11 -10.34 -77.32 -23.18
CA SER A 11 -9.85 -78.03 -24.39
C SER A 11 -10.81 -78.76 -25.37
N VAL A 12 -10.70 -78.45 -26.68
CA VAL A 12 -10.17 -79.33 -27.76
C VAL A 12 -10.53 -78.82 -29.19
N ALA A 13 -9.47 -78.66 -30.01
CA ALA A 13 -9.26 -78.87 -31.46
C ALA A 13 -10.25 -78.43 -32.58
N GLY A 14 -9.67 -77.84 -33.64
CA GLY A 14 -10.23 -77.76 -34.99
C GLY A 14 -9.33 -76.97 -35.95
N LEU A 15 -8.43 -77.67 -36.64
CA LEU A 15 -7.40 -77.17 -37.58
C LEU A 15 -7.91 -77.22 -39.05
N VAL A 16 -7.28 -76.43 -39.94
CA VAL A 16 -7.08 -76.62 -41.42
C VAL A 16 -7.89 -75.69 -42.37
N ILE A 17 -7.29 -74.57 -42.87
CA ILE A 17 -6.66 -74.29 -44.21
C ILE A 17 -7.71 -73.93 -45.31
N ALA A 18 -7.62 -72.92 -46.21
CA ALA A 18 -6.51 -72.17 -46.86
C ALA A 18 -6.95 -70.82 -47.52
N LEU A 19 -6.04 -69.82 -47.48
CA LEU A 19 -5.48 -68.94 -48.56
C LEU A 19 -6.39 -68.09 -49.49
N PRO A 20 -5.86 -67.02 -50.15
CA PRO A 20 -4.91 -65.99 -49.68
C PRO A 20 -5.27 -64.55 -50.15
N ILE A 21 -5.03 -63.49 -49.37
CA ILE A 21 -4.74 -62.14 -49.90
C ILE A 21 -3.73 -61.45 -48.95
N LEU A 22 -2.64 -60.92 -49.53
CA LEU A 22 -1.55 -60.22 -48.83
C LEU A 22 -2.06 -59.03 -48.00
N ALA A 23 -1.74 -59.02 -46.70
CA ALA A 23 -1.73 -57.81 -45.88
C ALA A 23 -0.32 -57.65 -45.29
N ALA A 24 0.31 -56.50 -45.56
CA ALA A 24 1.56 -56.10 -44.97
C ALA A 24 1.38 -55.92 -43.45
N ALA A 25 2.30 -56.50 -42.66
CA ALA A 25 2.32 -56.32 -41.22
C ALA A 25 2.61 -54.85 -40.86
N PRO A 26 1.97 -54.28 -39.83
CA PRO A 26 2.39 -53.01 -39.28
C PRO A 26 3.75 -53.20 -38.60
N ALA A 27 4.67 -52.27 -38.85
CA ALA A 27 5.94 -52.21 -38.13
C ALA A 27 5.67 -52.11 -36.63
N HIS A 28 6.30 -52.96 -35.83
CA HIS A 28 6.36 -52.77 -34.39
C HIS A 28 7.07 -51.45 -34.11
N ALA A 29 6.32 -50.48 -33.55
CA ALA A 29 6.90 -49.27 -33.00
C ALA A 29 7.83 -49.65 -31.84
N GLU A 30 9.06 -49.18 -31.90
CA GLU A 30 10.03 -49.22 -30.82
C GLU A 30 9.42 -48.53 -29.59
N PRO A 31 9.55 -49.06 -28.36
CA PRO A 31 9.05 -48.38 -27.17
C PRO A 31 9.68 -46.98 -27.05
N PRO A 32 8.93 -45.94 -26.66
CA PRO A 32 9.46 -44.60 -26.53
C PRO A 32 10.60 -44.58 -25.51
N ASN A 33 11.72 -43.94 -25.88
CA ASN A 33 12.86 -43.77 -24.99
C ASN A 33 12.44 -42.89 -23.79
N PRO A 34 12.61 -43.35 -22.52
CA PRO A 34 12.22 -42.60 -21.33
C PRO A 34 12.98 -41.26 -21.15
N ASP A 35 14.04 -41.02 -21.94
CA ASP A 35 14.81 -39.76 -21.94
C ASP A 35 14.25 -38.66 -22.86
N THR A 36 13.15 -38.90 -23.60
CA THR A 36 12.63 -37.95 -24.61
C THR A 36 11.45 -37.16 -24.05
N LEU A 37 11.54 -35.82 -24.07
CA LEU A 37 10.42 -34.92 -23.76
C LEU A 37 9.27 -35.16 -24.77
N ILE A 38 8.13 -35.70 -24.34
CA ILE A 38 6.93 -35.85 -25.17
C ILE A 38 5.92 -34.72 -24.91
N THR A 39 5.08 -34.40 -25.89
CA THR A 39 4.15 -33.25 -25.84
C THR A 39 3.14 -33.28 -24.68
N THR A 40 2.87 -34.44 -24.10
CA THR A 40 2.02 -34.60 -22.90
C THR A 40 2.75 -34.28 -21.58
N GLU A 41 4.07 -34.04 -21.62
CA GLU A 41 4.89 -33.55 -20.51
C GLU A 41 5.08 -32.01 -20.53
N ASN A 42 4.37 -31.31 -21.43
CA ASN A 42 4.50 -29.87 -21.65
C ASN A 42 3.48 -29.07 -20.82
N GLY A 43 3.90 -27.88 -20.39
CA GLY A 43 3.06 -26.92 -19.65
C GLY A 43 3.31 -26.92 -18.13
N PRO A 44 2.93 -25.83 -17.43
CA PRO A 44 3.13 -25.66 -15.98
C PRO A 44 2.51 -26.78 -15.13
N GLU A 45 1.41 -27.40 -15.58
CA GLU A 45 0.74 -28.51 -14.87
C GLU A 45 1.48 -29.84 -15.02
N ALA A 46 1.96 -30.18 -16.23
CA ALA A 46 2.72 -31.41 -16.45
C ALA A 46 4.08 -31.39 -15.73
N LEU A 47 4.63 -30.18 -15.55
CA LEU A 47 5.84 -29.89 -14.79
C LEU A 47 5.74 -30.19 -13.29
N ARG A 48 4.53 -30.37 -12.74
CA ARG A 48 4.24 -30.56 -11.30
C ARG A 48 3.78 -31.99 -10.95
N SER A 49 3.82 -32.92 -11.90
CA SER A 49 3.31 -34.29 -11.72
C SER A 49 4.42 -35.30 -11.38
N ASP A 50 4.09 -36.35 -10.61
CA ASP A 50 5.01 -37.47 -10.32
C ASP A 50 5.49 -38.21 -11.58
N VAL A 51 4.92 -37.88 -12.76
CA VAL A 51 5.32 -38.38 -14.08
C VAL A 51 6.73 -37.92 -14.46
N ARG A 52 7.26 -36.82 -13.87
CA ARG A 52 8.52 -36.18 -14.27
C ARG A 52 9.76 -36.49 -13.41
N LYS A 53 9.73 -37.52 -12.54
CA LYS A 53 10.94 -37.95 -11.78
C LYS A 53 11.62 -39.16 -12.46
N PRO A 54 12.41 -38.98 -13.53
CA PRO A 54 13.14 -40.10 -14.12
C PRO A 54 14.21 -40.58 -13.14
N GLY A 55 14.49 -41.90 -13.12
CA GLY A 55 15.57 -42.47 -12.32
C GLY A 55 16.97 -41.96 -12.71
N SER A 56 17.12 -41.39 -13.91
CA SER A 56 18.31 -40.64 -14.36
C SER A 56 17.97 -39.69 -15.51
N TYR A 57 18.69 -38.58 -15.66
CA TYR A 57 18.50 -37.63 -16.77
C TYR A 57 19.83 -37.06 -17.30
N ARG A 58 19.79 -36.29 -18.39
CA ARG A 58 20.98 -35.69 -19.02
C ARG A 58 20.93 -34.17 -19.00
N VAL A 59 22.10 -33.56 -18.84
CA VAL A 59 22.33 -32.11 -18.91
C VAL A 59 23.44 -31.83 -19.91
N LEU A 60 23.21 -30.87 -20.81
CA LEU A 60 24.22 -30.37 -21.75
C LEU A 60 24.89 -29.13 -21.15
N VAL A 61 26.21 -29.15 -20.96
CA VAL A 61 26.99 -27.99 -20.51
C VAL A 61 27.70 -27.40 -21.71
N PHE A 62 27.25 -26.22 -22.14
CA PHE A 62 27.78 -25.47 -23.26
C PHE A 62 28.76 -24.39 -22.78
N THR A 63 29.96 -24.37 -23.36
CA THR A 63 31.08 -23.51 -22.90
C THR A 63 31.72 -22.69 -24.03
N LYS A 64 31.06 -22.56 -25.19
CA LYS A 64 31.59 -21.77 -26.31
C LYS A 64 31.58 -20.27 -25.96
N THR A 65 32.64 -19.58 -26.34
CA THR A 65 32.79 -18.13 -26.19
C THR A 65 33.35 -17.57 -27.49
N THR A 66 32.79 -16.49 -28.01
CA THR A 66 33.41 -15.65 -29.05
C THR A 66 34.02 -14.38 -28.46
N GLY A 67 33.61 -14.02 -27.24
CA GLY A 67 34.27 -13.02 -26.39
C GLY A 67 35.30 -13.61 -25.42
N GLU A 68 35.53 -12.92 -24.30
CA GLU A 68 36.47 -13.35 -23.27
C GLU A 68 36.05 -14.70 -22.66
N ARG A 69 37.04 -15.60 -22.53
CA ARG A 69 36.85 -16.93 -21.94
C ARG A 69 37.25 -16.92 -20.47
N ARG A 70 36.27 -17.10 -19.57
CA ARG A 70 36.50 -17.13 -18.12
C ARG A 70 37.38 -18.30 -17.69
N ALA A 71 38.37 -18.03 -16.83
CA ALA A 71 39.29 -19.05 -16.31
C ALA A 71 38.61 -20.09 -15.41
N SER A 72 37.41 -19.81 -14.91
CA SER A 72 36.63 -20.67 -14.01
C SER A 72 35.92 -21.83 -14.72
N ILE A 73 35.77 -21.80 -16.06
CA ILE A 73 35.04 -22.82 -16.83
C ILE A 73 35.47 -24.26 -16.49
N PRO A 74 36.78 -24.62 -16.43
CA PRO A 74 37.19 -25.98 -16.08
C PRO A 74 36.76 -26.42 -14.68
N ALA A 75 36.88 -25.53 -13.68
CA ALA A 75 36.46 -25.81 -12.30
C ALA A 75 34.94 -25.96 -12.20
N ALA A 76 34.21 -25.15 -12.96
CA ALA A 76 32.76 -25.20 -13.05
C ALA A 76 32.24 -26.52 -13.66
N VAL A 77 32.81 -26.93 -14.79
CA VAL A 77 32.46 -28.22 -15.44
C VAL A 77 32.76 -29.39 -14.49
N ALA A 78 33.89 -29.36 -13.77
CA ALA A 78 34.23 -30.39 -12.79
C ALA A 78 33.21 -30.43 -11.64
N ALA A 79 32.80 -29.28 -11.12
CA ALA A 79 31.78 -29.19 -10.07
C ALA A 79 30.43 -29.76 -10.53
N ILE A 80 29.95 -29.39 -11.73
CA ILE A 80 28.68 -29.89 -12.28
C ILE A 80 28.75 -31.40 -12.55
N ARG A 81 29.88 -31.93 -13.03
CA ARG A 81 30.07 -33.40 -13.19
C ARG A 81 29.98 -34.13 -11.84
N LEU A 82 30.60 -33.59 -10.79
CA LEU A 82 30.51 -34.16 -9.44
C LEU A 82 29.07 -34.12 -8.91
N MET A 83 28.35 -33.03 -9.13
CA MET A 83 26.92 -32.93 -8.82
C MET A 83 26.12 -34.01 -9.56
N GLY A 84 26.41 -34.24 -10.84
CA GLY A 84 25.77 -35.28 -11.65
C GLY A 84 25.96 -36.69 -11.09
N VAL A 85 27.19 -37.03 -10.71
CA VAL A 85 27.51 -38.31 -10.07
C VAL A 85 26.76 -38.48 -8.74
N ALA A 86 26.68 -37.41 -7.94
CA ALA A 86 26.05 -37.45 -6.62
C ALA A 86 24.51 -37.46 -6.66
N ASN A 87 23.88 -36.92 -7.71
CA ASN A 87 22.43 -36.68 -7.78
C ASN A 87 21.73 -37.37 -8.96
N GLY A 88 22.40 -38.31 -9.64
CA GLY A 88 21.76 -39.18 -10.64
C GLY A 88 21.53 -38.55 -12.01
N PHE A 89 22.40 -37.63 -12.46
CA PHE A 89 22.33 -37.09 -13.82
C PHE A 89 23.68 -37.12 -14.56
N ARG A 90 23.62 -37.32 -15.88
CA ARG A 90 24.79 -37.36 -16.76
C ARG A 90 25.05 -35.99 -17.37
N VAL A 91 26.31 -35.57 -17.33
CA VAL A 91 26.76 -34.29 -17.88
C VAL A 91 27.52 -34.53 -19.18
N ASP A 92 27.00 -34.02 -20.30
CA ASP A 92 27.73 -33.92 -21.56
C ASP A 92 28.22 -32.48 -21.71
N GLU A 93 29.52 -32.28 -21.92
CA GLU A 93 30.11 -30.95 -22.08
C GLU A 93 30.59 -30.75 -23.53
N THR A 94 30.36 -29.56 -24.08
CA THR A 94 30.78 -29.21 -25.43
C THR A 94 31.02 -27.71 -25.59
N ALA A 95 32.00 -27.35 -26.42
CA ALA A 95 32.17 -26.00 -26.97
C ALA A 95 31.77 -25.93 -28.46
N ASN A 96 31.27 -27.03 -29.03
CA ASN A 96 30.85 -27.10 -30.42
C ASN A 96 29.36 -26.75 -30.57
N ALA A 97 29.07 -25.58 -31.16
CA ALA A 97 27.71 -25.12 -31.45
C ALA A 97 26.92 -26.05 -32.38
N GLY A 98 27.59 -26.91 -33.15
CA GLY A 98 26.95 -27.96 -33.95
C GLY A 98 26.13 -28.98 -33.13
N ALA A 99 26.26 -28.97 -31.80
CA ALA A 99 25.40 -29.74 -30.89
C ALA A 99 23.96 -29.20 -30.79
N PHE A 100 23.70 -27.95 -31.20
CA PHE A 100 22.38 -27.30 -31.13
C PHE A 100 21.53 -27.68 -32.34
N THR A 101 21.08 -28.93 -32.35
CA THR A 101 20.11 -29.46 -33.30
C THR A 101 18.91 -30.03 -32.54
N ALA A 102 17.72 -30.00 -33.14
CA ALA A 102 16.51 -30.53 -32.49
C ALA A 102 16.69 -31.98 -31.99
N ALA A 103 17.30 -32.84 -32.80
CA ALA A 103 17.55 -34.24 -32.45
C ALA A 103 18.49 -34.41 -31.25
N ASN A 104 19.51 -33.57 -31.13
CA ASN A 104 20.45 -33.67 -30.01
C ASN A 104 19.89 -33.01 -28.75
N LEU A 105 19.29 -31.81 -28.86
CA LEU A 105 18.74 -31.07 -27.73
C LEU A 105 17.59 -31.84 -27.03
N GLY A 106 16.76 -32.57 -27.79
CA GLY A 106 15.67 -33.38 -27.22
C GLY A 106 16.09 -34.52 -26.28
N ARG A 107 17.40 -34.76 -26.11
CA ARG A 107 17.97 -35.76 -25.17
C ARG A 107 18.26 -35.18 -23.78
N TYR A 108 18.18 -33.86 -23.63
CA TYR A 108 18.59 -33.15 -22.42
C TYR A 108 17.36 -32.56 -21.73
N ARG A 109 17.31 -32.63 -20.39
CA ARG A 109 16.27 -31.95 -19.61
C ARG A 109 16.63 -30.49 -19.35
N ALA A 110 17.93 -30.17 -19.31
CA ALA A 110 18.44 -28.80 -19.18
C ALA A 110 19.70 -28.58 -20.02
N VAL A 111 19.85 -27.35 -20.53
CA VAL A 111 21.06 -26.85 -21.19
C VAL A 111 21.65 -25.75 -20.32
N VAL A 112 22.92 -25.90 -19.95
CA VAL A 112 23.67 -24.93 -19.15
C VAL A 112 24.54 -24.09 -20.08
N PHE A 113 24.30 -22.78 -20.10
CA PHE A 113 25.19 -21.80 -20.70
C PHE A 113 26.18 -21.38 -19.61
N LEU A 114 27.35 -21.99 -19.63
CA LEU A 114 28.32 -21.87 -18.54
C LEU A 114 29.41 -20.88 -18.92
N ASN A 115 29.29 -19.65 -18.42
CA ASN A 115 30.24 -18.57 -18.71
C ASN A 115 30.49 -18.36 -20.23
N THR A 116 29.44 -18.52 -21.03
CA THR A 116 29.45 -18.24 -22.49
C THR A 116 29.46 -16.73 -22.72
N THR A 117 30.01 -16.26 -23.84
CA THR A 117 30.07 -14.81 -24.18
C THR A 117 30.04 -14.60 -25.69
N GLY A 118 29.39 -13.52 -26.13
CA GLY A 118 29.26 -13.12 -27.54
C GLY A 118 28.22 -13.93 -28.32
N ASP A 119 28.19 -13.72 -29.64
CA ASP A 119 27.35 -14.46 -30.60
C ASP A 119 27.99 -15.84 -30.86
N VAL A 120 27.33 -16.91 -30.42
CA VAL A 120 27.89 -18.28 -30.36
C VAL A 120 27.06 -19.30 -31.16
N LEU A 121 25.82 -18.99 -31.52
CA LEU A 121 24.87 -19.81 -32.29
C LEU A 121 24.44 -19.06 -33.55
N ASN A 122 24.36 -19.77 -34.69
CA ASN A 122 23.74 -19.21 -35.89
C ASN A 122 22.21 -19.36 -35.86
N ASP A 123 21.51 -18.74 -36.82
CA ASP A 123 20.04 -18.73 -36.93
C ASP A 123 19.40 -20.12 -36.81
N ALA A 124 20.00 -21.14 -37.44
CA ALA A 124 19.48 -22.51 -37.41
C ALA A 124 19.60 -23.15 -36.02
N GLN A 125 20.68 -22.83 -35.29
CA GLN A 125 20.94 -23.28 -33.93
C GLN A 125 20.08 -22.53 -32.92
N GLN A 126 19.92 -21.22 -33.09
CA GLN A 126 18.98 -20.38 -32.33
C GLN A 126 17.55 -20.92 -32.45
N SER A 127 17.07 -21.14 -33.69
CA SER A 127 15.77 -21.74 -33.97
C SER A 127 15.60 -23.17 -33.40
N ALA A 128 16.68 -23.93 -33.27
CA ALA A 128 16.64 -25.25 -32.64
C ALA A 128 16.51 -25.15 -31.11
N PHE A 129 17.18 -24.15 -30.50
CA PHE A 129 17.12 -23.90 -29.07
C PHE A 129 15.77 -23.33 -28.64
N GLU A 130 15.22 -22.35 -29.37
CA GLU A 130 13.87 -21.82 -29.15
C GLU A 130 12.83 -22.95 -29.13
N ARG A 131 12.87 -23.85 -30.12
CA ARG A 131 11.98 -25.01 -30.17
C ARG A 131 12.22 -25.99 -29.02
N TYR A 132 13.47 -26.23 -28.64
CA TYR A 132 13.77 -27.06 -27.47
C TYR A 132 13.15 -26.47 -26.20
N PHE A 133 13.33 -25.16 -25.98
CA PHE A 133 12.87 -24.46 -24.80
C PHE A 133 11.34 -24.37 -24.75
N THR A 134 10.69 -23.99 -25.84
CA THR A 134 9.22 -23.93 -25.95
C THR A 134 8.55 -25.29 -25.80
N ASN A 135 9.26 -26.39 -26.09
CA ASN A 135 8.83 -27.76 -25.80
C ASN A 135 9.17 -28.23 -24.37
N GLY A 136 9.34 -27.30 -23.42
CA GLY A 136 9.52 -27.63 -21.99
C GLY A 136 10.95 -27.95 -21.56
N GLY A 137 11.94 -27.61 -22.39
CA GLY A 137 13.36 -27.72 -22.07
C GLY A 137 13.82 -26.68 -21.05
N GLY A 138 14.72 -27.08 -20.14
CA GLY A 138 15.31 -26.18 -19.14
C GLY A 138 16.51 -25.40 -19.65
N TYR A 139 16.69 -24.19 -19.14
CA TYR A 139 17.88 -23.35 -19.33
C TYR A 139 18.49 -22.96 -17.97
N LEU A 140 19.83 -23.04 -17.88
CA LEU A 140 20.60 -22.52 -16.76
C LEU A 140 21.71 -21.60 -17.29
N GLY A 141 21.63 -20.31 -17.03
CA GLY A 141 22.68 -19.34 -17.30
C GLY A 141 23.56 -19.10 -16.08
N VAL A 142 24.89 -19.15 -16.26
CA VAL A 142 25.86 -18.90 -15.19
C VAL A 142 26.80 -17.76 -15.55
N HIS A 143 26.81 -16.74 -14.69
CA HIS A 143 27.64 -15.53 -14.75
C HIS A 143 27.68 -14.92 -16.15
N ALA A 144 28.75 -15.15 -16.93
CA ALA A 144 28.94 -14.47 -18.21
C ALA A 144 27.89 -14.83 -19.27
N ALA A 145 27.05 -15.84 -19.01
CA ALA A 145 25.91 -16.18 -19.86
C ALA A 145 24.98 -15.00 -20.17
N ALA A 146 24.92 -13.95 -19.32
CA ALA A 146 24.16 -12.73 -19.63
C ALA A 146 24.79 -11.87 -20.75
N GLU A 147 26.03 -12.12 -21.14
CA GLU A 147 26.74 -11.47 -22.25
C GLU A 147 26.67 -12.27 -23.56
N THR A 148 25.85 -13.32 -23.60
CA THR A 148 25.72 -14.23 -24.75
C THR A 148 24.59 -13.76 -25.67
N GLU A 149 24.78 -13.90 -26.98
CA GLU A 149 23.77 -13.61 -28.01
C GLU A 149 23.13 -12.20 -27.89
N PRO A 150 23.94 -11.11 -27.89
CA PRO A 150 23.44 -9.76 -27.61
C PRO A 150 22.41 -9.27 -28.64
N ASP A 151 22.46 -9.76 -29.88
CA ASP A 151 21.57 -9.35 -30.97
C ASP A 151 20.31 -10.25 -31.09
N TRP A 152 20.16 -11.28 -30.24
CA TRP A 152 19.03 -12.21 -30.28
C TRP A 152 18.01 -11.93 -29.17
N ASP A 153 16.87 -11.36 -29.56
CA ASP A 153 15.81 -10.90 -28.63
C ASP A 153 15.33 -12.01 -27.69
N PHE A 154 15.10 -13.22 -28.22
CA PHE A 154 14.66 -14.36 -27.42
C PHE A 154 15.64 -14.68 -26.28
N TYR A 155 16.95 -14.64 -26.52
CA TYR A 155 17.93 -14.94 -25.48
C TYR A 155 18.03 -13.83 -24.43
N ARG A 156 17.94 -12.55 -24.86
CA ARG A 156 17.89 -11.43 -23.91
C ARG A 156 16.67 -11.55 -22.99
N ASP A 157 15.51 -11.92 -23.52
CA ASP A 157 14.30 -12.15 -22.74
C ASP A 157 14.35 -13.42 -21.87
N LEU A 158 15.04 -14.45 -22.35
CA LEU A 158 15.30 -15.69 -21.61
C LEU A 158 16.14 -15.44 -20.35
N VAL A 159 17.15 -14.58 -20.46
CA VAL A 159 17.93 -14.10 -19.30
C VAL A 159 17.09 -13.12 -18.49
N GLY A 160 16.32 -12.24 -19.14
CA GLY A 160 15.40 -11.28 -18.51
C GLY A 160 15.96 -9.87 -18.35
N SER A 161 17.27 -9.68 -18.55
CA SER A 161 17.91 -8.35 -18.60
C SER A 161 19.23 -8.42 -19.36
N SER A 162 19.77 -7.25 -19.71
CA SER A 162 21.08 -7.11 -20.37
C SER A 162 22.10 -6.51 -19.42
N VAL A 163 23.37 -6.89 -19.55
CA VAL A 163 24.47 -6.31 -18.76
C VAL A 163 24.71 -4.85 -19.17
N SER A 164 24.68 -3.93 -18.20
CA SER A 164 24.97 -2.50 -18.40
C SER A 164 26.37 -2.10 -17.91
N GLY A 165 26.96 -2.90 -17.01
CA GLY A 165 28.29 -2.67 -16.47
C GLY A 165 28.82 -3.84 -15.66
N LYS A 166 30.11 -3.81 -15.36
CA LYS A 166 30.79 -4.81 -14.52
C LYS A 166 31.55 -4.10 -13.41
N LEU A 167 31.51 -4.70 -12.23
CA LEU A 167 32.29 -4.29 -11.08
C LEU A 167 33.57 -5.12 -11.00
N PRO A 168 34.63 -4.62 -10.33
CA PRO A 168 35.82 -5.42 -10.07
C PRO A 168 35.50 -6.72 -9.32
N VAL A 169 36.42 -7.69 -9.37
CA VAL A 169 36.34 -8.87 -8.52
C VAL A 169 36.60 -8.46 -7.07
N GLU A 170 35.55 -8.46 -6.25
CA GLU A 170 35.62 -8.10 -4.84
C GLU A 170 34.65 -8.91 -3.99
N ASP A 171 34.89 -8.92 -2.68
CA ASP A 171 34.01 -9.56 -1.71
C ASP A 171 32.76 -8.71 -1.52
N ALA A 172 31.59 -9.29 -1.74
CA ALA A 172 30.32 -8.63 -1.50
C ALA A 172 29.29 -9.56 -0.87
N THR A 173 28.31 -8.97 -0.20
CA THR A 173 27.24 -9.71 0.46
C THR A 173 25.99 -9.75 -0.42
N ILE A 174 25.44 -10.93 -0.61
CA ILE A 174 24.12 -11.11 -1.21
C ILE A 174 23.08 -11.41 -0.13
N ASP A 175 21.90 -10.83 -0.29
CA ASP A 175 20.69 -11.18 0.46
C ASP A 175 19.90 -12.24 -0.30
N VAL A 176 19.85 -13.44 0.25
CA VAL A 176 19.08 -14.58 -0.26
C VAL A 176 17.63 -14.41 0.18
N ALA A 177 16.92 -13.54 -0.55
CA ALA A 177 15.57 -13.09 -0.23
C ALA A 177 14.56 -14.25 -0.23
N ASP A 178 14.67 -15.16 -1.20
CA ASP A 178 13.85 -16.37 -1.24
C ASP A 178 14.43 -17.46 -0.33
N ARG A 179 13.59 -18.07 0.50
CA ARG A 179 13.95 -19.13 1.44
C ARG A 179 13.30 -20.49 1.12
N ALA A 180 12.55 -20.59 0.04
CA ALA A 180 11.70 -21.73 -0.29
C ALA A 180 12.15 -22.47 -1.56
N HIS A 181 12.76 -21.76 -2.52
CA HIS A 181 13.22 -22.33 -3.77
C HIS A 181 14.40 -23.31 -3.53
N PRO A 182 14.49 -24.44 -4.26
CA PRO A 182 15.54 -25.44 -4.04
C PRO A 182 16.98 -24.94 -4.15
N SER A 183 17.19 -23.84 -4.89
CA SER A 183 18.51 -23.19 -5.01
C SER A 183 18.86 -22.30 -3.81
N THR A 184 17.96 -22.02 -2.88
CA THR A 184 18.14 -21.04 -1.81
C THR A 184 17.73 -21.55 -0.43
N GLU A 185 16.84 -22.55 -0.34
CA GLU A 185 16.27 -23.07 0.93
C GLU A 185 17.33 -23.45 1.99
N ARG A 186 18.52 -23.90 1.57
CA ARG A 186 19.62 -24.34 2.46
C ARG A 186 20.83 -23.42 2.49
N ILE A 187 20.69 -22.19 2.00
CA ILE A 187 21.75 -21.18 2.01
C ILE A 187 21.52 -20.25 3.20
N ALA A 188 22.56 -19.60 3.74
CA ALA A 188 22.35 -18.56 4.75
C ALA A 188 21.62 -17.35 4.14
N ARG A 189 20.86 -16.58 4.93
CA ARG A 189 20.18 -15.37 4.44
C ARG A 189 21.17 -14.36 3.85
N LYS A 190 22.28 -14.12 4.55
CA LYS A 190 23.39 -13.30 4.05
C LYS A 190 24.54 -14.23 3.67
N LEU A 191 25.05 -14.10 2.44
CA LEU A 191 26.17 -14.86 1.93
C LEU A 191 27.20 -13.91 1.34
N THR A 192 28.44 -13.97 1.78
CA THR A 192 29.54 -13.19 1.20
C THR A 192 30.35 -14.06 0.25
N LEU A 193 30.53 -13.60 -0.99
CA LEU A 193 31.32 -14.26 -2.02
C LEU A 193 32.28 -13.26 -2.68
N SER A 194 33.35 -13.78 -3.28
CA SER A 194 34.31 -13.01 -4.08
C SER A 194 34.03 -13.25 -5.55
N GLU A 195 33.40 -12.28 -6.22
CA GLU A 195 32.89 -12.42 -7.60
C GLU A 195 33.12 -11.15 -8.42
N GLU A 196 33.05 -11.28 -9.75
CA GLU A 196 32.79 -10.14 -10.65
C GLU A 196 31.28 -9.90 -10.67
N TRP A 197 30.85 -8.72 -10.24
CA TRP A 197 29.43 -8.39 -10.13
C TRP A 197 28.94 -7.64 -11.38
N TYR A 198 27.71 -7.91 -11.82
CA TYR A 198 27.11 -7.24 -12.98
C TYR A 198 26.12 -6.17 -12.54
N ASN A 199 26.21 -5.00 -13.17
CA ASN A 199 25.08 -4.10 -13.28
C ASN A 199 24.21 -4.54 -14.47
N PHE A 200 22.90 -4.45 -14.31
CA PHE A 200 21.94 -4.78 -15.36
C PHE A 200 21.28 -3.51 -15.89
N ALA A 201 20.71 -3.58 -17.09
CA ALA A 201 20.01 -2.46 -17.70
C ALA A 201 18.65 -2.22 -17.04
N THR A 202 18.02 -3.29 -16.54
CA THR A 202 16.70 -3.26 -15.89
C THR A 202 16.68 -4.19 -14.69
N ASN A 203 15.93 -3.80 -13.65
CA ASN A 203 15.60 -4.69 -12.53
C ASN A 203 14.53 -5.68 -12.97
N VAL A 204 14.76 -6.97 -12.76
CA VAL A 204 13.86 -8.06 -13.19
C VAL A 204 12.73 -8.34 -12.20
N ARG A 205 12.76 -7.78 -10.99
CA ARG A 205 11.65 -7.92 -10.03
C ARG A 205 10.35 -7.41 -10.65
N GLY A 206 9.25 -8.11 -10.40
CA GLY A 206 7.96 -7.88 -11.05
C GLY A 206 7.77 -8.66 -12.34
N THR A 207 8.84 -9.05 -13.05
CA THR A 207 8.79 -9.84 -14.30
C THR A 207 9.44 -11.21 -14.20
N ALA A 208 10.34 -11.40 -13.24
CA ALA A 208 10.95 -12.67 -12.85
C ALA A 208 10.91 -12.85 -11.33
N HIS A 209 11.05 -14.10 -10.88
CA HIS A 209 11.17 -14.37 -9.46
C HIS A 209 12.61 -14.16 -8.97
N VAL A 210 12.84 -13.11 -8.19
CA VAL A 210 14.14 -12.78 -7.61
C VAL A 210 14.42 -13.66 -6.41
N LEU A 211 15.53 -14.41 -6.48
CA LEU A 211 15.95 -15.35 -5.45
C LEU A 211 16.99 -14.75 -4.51
N ALA A 212 17.89 -13.90 -5.06
CA ALA A 212 18.91 -13.22 -4.30
C ALA A 212 19.27 -11.85 -4.91
N THR A 213 19.66 -10.91 -4.04
CA THR A 213 19.96 -9.52 -4.36
C THR A 213 21.34 -9.15 -3.80
N LEU A 214 22.15 -8.37 -4.52
CA LEU A 214 23.42 -7.81 -4.04
C LEU A 214 23.15 -6.65 -3.08
N ASP A 215 23.85 -6.64 -1.95
CA ASP A 215 23.92 -5.48 -1.07
C ASP A 215 24.95 -4.50 -1.62
N GLU A 216 24.48 -3.49 -2.36
CA GLU A 216 25.35 -2.47 -2.97
C GLU A 216 26.17 -1.68 -1.95
N SER A 217 25.78 -1.65 -0.67
CA SER A 217 26.60 -1.01 0.38
C SER A 217 27.93 -1.73 0.64
N THR A 218 28.07 -2.95 0.12
CA THR A 218 29.29 -3.77 0.25
C THR A 218 30.18 -3.75 -0.99
N VAL A 219 29.82 -3.01 -2.04
CA VAL A 219 30.59 -2.89 -3.29
C VAL A 219 30.75 -1.44 -3.71
N THR A 220 31.66 -1.19 -4.66
CA THR A 220 31.85 0.15 -5.25
C THR A 220 31.51 0.15 -6.74
N GLY A 221 30.56 0.99 -7.16
CA GLY A 221 30.17 1.15 -8.58
C GLY A 221 28.87 0.43 -8.97
N GLY A 222 28.07 -0.01 -7.98
CA GLY A 222 26.71 -0.49 -8.22
C GLY A 222 25.83 0.62 -8.79
N THR A 223 24.91 0.26 -9.67
CA THR A 223 24.00 1.23 -10.33
C THR A 223 22.53 0.84 -10.26
N MET A 224 22.20 -0.26 -9.58
CA MET A 224 20.84 -0.79 -9.45
C MET A 224 20.17 -0.32 -8.16
N GLY A 225 20.94 0.20 -7.21
CA GLY A 225 20.45 0.72 -5.94
C GLY A 225 20.18 -0.39 -4.92
N HIS A 226 19.17 -0.20 -4.07
CA HIS A 226 18.87 -1.09 -2.96
C HIS A 226 18.30 -2.46 -3.38
N ASP A 227 17.72 -2.56 -4.58
CA ASP A 227 17.27 -3.81 -5.16
C ASP A 227 18.10 -4.09 -6.42
N HIS A 228 19.20 -4.81 -6.20
CA HIS A 228 20.11 -5.30 -7.23
C HIS A 228 20.02 -6.83 -7.39
N PRO A 229 19.06 -7.38 -8.16
CA PRO A 229 18.97 -8.83 -8.37
C PRO A 229 20.26 -9.44 -8.92
N VAL A 230 20.69 -10.57 -8.34
CA VAL A 230 21.85 -11.35 -8.81
C VAL A 230 21.51 -12.79 -9.15
N SER A 231 20.36 -13.30 -8.73
CA SER A 231 19.88 -14.63 -9.12
C SER A 231 18.36 -14.63 -9.19
N TRP A 232 17.81 -15.20 -10.25
CA TRP A 232 16.37 -15.24 -10.48
C TRP A 232 15.97 -16.42 -11.35
N CYS A 233 14.68 -16.74 -11.32
CA CYS A 233 14.09 -17.76 -12.16
C CYS A 233 12.76 -17.30 -12.75
N ARG A 234 12.35 -17.91 -13.85
CA ARG A 234 11.11 -17.56 -14.55
C ARG A 234 10.56 -18.77 -15.31
N ASP A 235 9.24 -18.90 -15.28
CA ASP A 235 8.51 -19.71 -16.26
C ASP A 235 8.29 -18.83 -17.50
N TYR A 236 8.93 -19.16 -18.62
CA TYR A 236 8.94 -18.32 -19.83
C TYR A 236 8.63 -19.19 -21.05
N GLN A 237 7.65 -18.78 -21.86
CA GLN A 237 7.27 -19.43 -23.14
C GLN A 237 7.25 -20.98 -23.13
N GLY A 238 6.76 -21.60 -22.05
CA GLY A 238 6.65 -23.06 -21.92
C GLY A 238 7.88 -23.76 -21.30
N GLY A 239 9.01 -23.08 -21.16
CA GLY A 239 10.24 -23.59 -20.53
C GLY A 239 10.52 -22.99 -19.15
N ARG A 240 11.56 -23.50 -18.48
CA ARG A 240 12.07 -23.02 -17.19
C ARG A 240 13.45 -22.38 -17.37
N THR A 241 13.58 -21.10 -17.04
CA THR A 241 14.86 -20.38 -17.08
C THR A 241 15.33 -20.05 -15.66
N PHE A 242 16.59 -20.37 -15.36
CA PHE A 242 17.29 -19.96 -14.16
C PHE A 242 18.55 -19.21 -14.57
N TYR A 243 18.79 -18.07 -13.94
CA TYR A 243 20.02 -17.32 -14.12
C TYR A 243 20.64 -16.96 -12.76
N THR A 244 21.97 -17.05 -12.69
CA THR A 244 22.75 -16.50 -11.59
C THR A 244 23.93 -15.71 -12.15
N GLY A 245 24.11 -14.47 -11.69
CA GLY A 245 25.28 -13.65 -11.97
C GLY A 245 26.55 -14.12 -11.25
N LEU A 246 26.43 -15.14 -10.39
CA LEU A 246 27.54 -15.76 -9.67
C LEU A 246 28.24 -16.83 -10.52
N GLY A 247 29.50 -17.13 -10.22
CA GLY A 247 30.28 -18.17 -10.90
C GLY A 247 31.38 -17.66 -11.82
N HIS A 248 31.77 -16.38 -11.70
CA HIS A 248 32.99 -15.83 -12.32
C HIS A 248 34.22 -16.49 -11.72
N SER A 249 34.29 -16.52 -10.40
CA SER A 249 35.48 -16.90 -9.65
C SER A 249 35.63 -18.42 -9.56
N THR A 250 36.85 -18.91 -9.79
CA THR A 250 37.19 -20.32 -9.53
C THR A 250 36.95 -20.70 -8.07
N ARG A 251 37.09 -19.75 -7.13
CA ARG A 251 36.89 -19.97 -5.70
C ARG A 251 35.44 -20.28 -5.35
N SER A 252 34.46 -19.73 -6.08
CA SER A 252 33.04 -19.95 -5.81
C SER A 252 32.68 -21.43 -5.93
N TYR A 253 33.25 -22.15 -6.88
CA TYR A 253 33.02 -23.59 -7.03
C TYR A 253 33.60 -24.45 -5.89
N LEU A 254 34.47 -23.88 -5.04
CA LEU A 254 34.92 -24.48 -3.78
C LEU A 254 33.98 -24.20 -2.61
N ASP A 255 33.13 -23.18 -2.71
CA ASP A 255 32.13 -22.86 -1.70
C ASP A 255 30.95 -23.84 -1.73
N SER A 256 30.53 -24.29 -0.55
CA SER A 256 29.46 -25.28 -0.43
C SER A 256 28.06 -24.69 -0.66
N SER A 257 27.86 -23.42 -0.34
CA SER A 257 26.59 -22.73 -0.54
C SER A 257 26.38 -22.40 -2.01
N PHE A 258 27.40 -21.92 -2.71
CA PHE A 258 27.33 -21.71 -4.16
C PHE A 258 27.08 -23.02 -4.93
N ARG A 259 27.76 -24.12 -4.55
CA ARG A 259 27.47 -25.43 -5.17
C ARG A 259 26.03 -25.90 -4.95
N ARG A 260 25.46 -25.65 -3.76
CA ARG A 260 24.04 -25.95 -3.49
C ARG A 260 23.12 -25.07 -4.32
N HIS A 261 23.43 -23.78 -4.45
CA HIS A 261 22.69 -22.85 -5.29
C HIS A 261 22.61 -23.32 -6.74
N LEU A 262 23.77 -23.63 -7.31
CA LEU A 262 23.87 -24.09 -8.69
C LEU A 262 23.15 -25.44 -8.91
N LEU A 263 23.27 -26.38 -7.97
CA LEU A 263 22.58 -27.66 -8.03
C LEU A 263 21.05 -27.49 -8.00
N GLY A 264 20.54 -26.73 -7.03
CA GLY A 264 19.10 -26.51 -6.89
C GLY A 264 18.50 -25.80 -8.10
N GLY A 265 19.22 -24.79 -8.64
CA GLY A 265 18.82 -24.10 -9.87
C GLY A 265 18.79 -25.02 -11.09
N LEU A 266 19.81 -25.87 -11.25
CA LEU A 266 19.88 -26.86 -12.33
C LEU A 266 18.77 -27.92 -12.21
N GLN A 267 18.54 -28.44 -11.01
CA GLN A 267 17.49 -29.43 -10.77
C GLN A 267 16.09 -28.85 -11.02
N TRP A 268 15.87 -27.61 -10.60
CA TRP A 268 14.60 -26.92 -10.85
C TRP A 268 14.39 -26.67 -12.35
N ALA A 269 15.41 -26.14 -13.05
CA ALA A 269 15.36 -25.90 -14.48
C ALA A 269 15.13 -27.20 -15.28
N ALA A 270 15.72 -28.32 -14.83
CA ALA A 270 15.51 -29.64 -15.42
C ALA A 270 14.12 -30.25 -15.12
N GLY A 271 13.33 -29.65 -14.23
CA GLY A 271 12.00 -30.13 -13.87
C GLY A 271 12.00 -31.35 -12.95
N VAL A 272 13.07 -31.57 -12.17
CA VAL A 272 13.18 -32.74 -11.26
C VAL A 272 12.90 -32.41 -9.79
N VAL A 273 12.87 -31.12 -9.45
CA VAL A 273 12.42 -30.59 -8.16
C VAL A 273 11.41 -29.46 -8.39
N GLU A 274 10.51 -29.28 -7.43
CA GLU A 274 9.53 -28.20 -7.42
C GLU A 274 10.11 -26.92 -6.81
N GLY A 275 9.63 -25.78 -7.27
CA GLY A 275 9.99 -24.46 -6.78
C GLY A 275 9.13 -23.41 -7.45
N ASP A 276 8.66 -22.41 -6.70
CA ASP A 276 7.79 -21.39 -7.26
C ASP A 276 8.58 -20.20 -7.82
N CYS A 277 8.70 -20.13 -9.15
CA CYS A 277 9.31 -18.99 -9.84
C CYS A 277 8.30 -17.91 -10.24
N GLY A 278 7.20 -17.81 -9.51
CA GLY A 278 6.16 -16.81 -9.72
C GLY A 278 6.00 -15.78 -8.60
N ALA A 279 6.64 -15.96 -7.44
CA ALA A 279 6.28 -15.22 -6.24
C ALA A 279 6.50 -13.70 -6.35
N THR A 280 7.57 -13.24 -6.98
CA THR A 280 7.82 -11.80 -7.19
C THR A 280 7.46 -11.33 -8.60
N VAL A 281 6.59 -12.06 -9.30
CA VAL A 281 6.07 -11.68 -10.62
C VAL A 281 4.69 -11.06 -10.42
N VAL A 282 4.57 -9.75 -10.62
CA VAL A 282 3.35 -8.98 -10.30
C VAL A 282 2.13 -9.49 -11.08
N ARG A 283 2.33 -9.92 -12.33
CA ARG A 283 1.29 -10.56 -13.15
C ARG A 283 0.64 -11.77 -12.48
N ASN A 284 1.32 -12.46 -11.56
CA ASN A 284 0.74 -13.62 -10.88
C ASN A 284 -0.13 -13.22 -9.68
N TYR A 285 -0.51 -11.96 -9.56
CA TYR A 285 -1.45 -11.48 -8.56
C TYR A 285 -2.61 -10.77 -9.23
N GLU A 286 -3.77 -10.87 -8.61
CA GLU A 286 -4.98 -10.15 -8.98
C GLU A 286 -5.50 -9.39 -7.76
N LYS A 287 -5.77 -8.10 -7.93
CA LYS A 287 -6.56 -7.28 -6.99
C LYS A 287 -8.00 -7.33 -7.48
N VAL A 288 -8.89 -7.91 -6.69
CA VAL A 288 -10.32 -8.03 -7.01
C VAL A 288 -11.08 -7.15 -6.03
N VAL A 289 -11.80 -6.17 -6.54
CA VAL A 289 -12.71 -5.33 -5.74
C VAL A 289 -13.91 -6.20 -5.33
N LEU A 290 -14.16 -6.27 -4.03
CA LEU A 290 -15.28 -6.99 -3.41
C LEU A 290 -16.45 -6.05 -3.12
N ASN A 291 -16.16 -4.79 -2.81
CA ASN A 291 -17.13 -3.72 -2.63
C ASN A 291 -16.46 -2.38 -2.95
N ASP A 292 -16.97 -1.69 -3.97
CA ASP A 292 -16.57 -0.34 -4.43
C ASP A 292 -17.34 0.78 -3.72
N GLU A 293 -18.27 0.44 -2.81
CA GLU A 293 -18.97 1.40 -1.96
C GLU A 293 -18.87 1.00 -0.46
N PRO A 294 -17.67 0.96 0.14
CA PRO A 294 -17.52 0.55 1.54
C PRO A 294 -18.00 1.60 2.55
N GLY A 295 -18.29 2.83 2.11
CA GLY A 295 -18.63 3.97 2.97
C GLY A 295 -17.38 4.77 3.34
N GLU A 296 -17.29 5.24 4.58
CA GLU A 296 -16.05 5.82 5.14
C GLU A 296 -15.31 4.73 5.95
N PRO A 297 -14.50 3.87 5.30
CA PRO A 297 -14.05 2.63 5.90
C PRO A 297 -13.01 2.83 7.00
N MET A 298 -13.06 1.98 8.04
CA MET A 298 -12.09 1.99 9.13
C MET A 298 -11.37 0.65 9.25
N SER A 299 -12.06 -0.43 9.63
CA SER A 299 -11.41 -1.73 9.83
C SER A 299 -12.14 -2.88 9.16
N LEU A 300 -11.45 -4.00 9.00
CA LEU A 300 -11.99 -5.24 8.47
C LEU A 300 -11.66 -6.44 9.37
N ALA A 301 -12.46 -7.50 9.26
CA ALA A 301 -12.16 -8.80 9.85
C ALA A 301 -12.72 -9.93 8.97
N VAL A 302 -11.90 -10.94 8.66
CA VAL A 302 -12.28 -12.02 7.74
C VAL A 302 -12.82 -13.22 8.52
N LEU A 303 -14.06 -13.61 8.24
CA LEU A 303 -14.71 -14.74 8.89
C LEU A 303 -14.09 -16.07 8.42
N PRO A 304 -14.18 -17.15 9.22
CA PRO A 304 -13.67 -18.47 8.84
C PRO A 304 -14.24 -19.05 7.54
N ASP A 305 -15.38 -18.55 7.08
CA ASP A 305 -16.04 -18.95 5.83
C ASP A 305 -15.74 -18.03 4.64
N GLY A 306 -14.89 -17.02 4.81
CA GLY A 306 -14.50 -16.07 3.77
C GLY A 306 -15.40 -14.85 3.61
N ARG A 307 -16.48 -14.73 4.40
CA ARG A 307 -17.21 -13.47 4.53
C ARG A 307 -16.34 -12.41 5.20
N VAL A 308 -16.57 -11.13 4.91
CA VAL A 308 -15.76 -10.04 5.50
C VAL A 308 -16.67 -9.08 6.24
N LEU A 309 -16.44 -8.90 7.54
CA LEU A 309 -16.99 -7.78 8.29
C LEU A 309 -16.10 -6.57 8.06
N HIS A 310 -16.71 -5.42 7.81
CA HIS A 310 -16.01 -4.13 7.85
C HIS A 310 -16.91 -3.06 8.43
N ASN A 311 -16.33 -1.95 8.84
CA ASN A 311 -17.08 -0.87 9.46
C ASN A 311 -16.72 0.49 8.88
N THR A 312 -17.66 1.42 9.04
CA THR A 312 -17.45 2.83 8.74
C THR A 312 -17.28 3.65 10.01
N ARG A 313 -16.61 4.80 9.93
CA ARG A 313 -16.44 5.69 11.09
C ARG A 313 -17.77 6.21 11.63
N ASN A 314 -18.73 6.49 10.76
CA ASN A 314 -20.06 6.98 11.14
C ASN A 314 -20.96 5.92 11.82
N GLY A 315 -20.47 4.70 12.05
CA GLY A 315 -21.12 3.69 12.89
C GLY A 315 -21.80 2.55 12.15
N GLN A 316 -21.68 2.45 10.81
CA GLN A 316 -22.20 1.30 10.06
C GLN A 316 -21.27 0.09 10.20
N ILE A 317 -21.86 -1.10 10.26
CA ILE A 317 -21.15 -2.37 10.15
C ILE A 317 -21.76 -3.12 8.96
N ARG A 318 -20.89 -3.60 8.08
CA ARG A 318 -21.24 -4.25 6.82
C ARG A 318 -20.67 -5.66 6.78
N LEU A 319 -21.34 -6.54 6.04
CA LEU A 319 -20.92 -7.93 5.85
C LEU A 319 -20.87 -8.27 4.36
N TYR A 320 -19.67 -8.32 3.79
CA TYR A 320 -19.49 -8.87 2.44
C TYR A 320 -19.70 -10.39 2.44
N ASP A 321 -20.52 -10.86 1.50
CA ASP A 321 -20.78 -12.27 1.26
C ASP A 321 -20.29 -12.71 -0.14
N PRO A 322 -19.24 -13.54 -0.23
CA PRO A 322 -18.71 -13.98 -1.52
C PRO A 322 -19.67 -14.85 -2.33
N ALA A 323 -20.72 -15.42 -1.72
CA ALA A 323 -21.69 -16.24 -2.43
C ALA A 323 -22.68 -15.38 -3.26
N SER A 324 -23.05 -14.21 -2.73
CA SER A 324 -23.98 -13.28 -3.38
C SER A 324 -23.29 -12.08 -4.03
N GLY A 325 -22.06 -11.77 -3.62
CA GLY A 325 -21.31 -10.56 -3.97
C GLY A 325 -21.73 -9.33 -3.18
N ALA A 326 -22.79 -9.41 -2.36
CA ALA A 326 -23.36 -8.25 -1.67
C ALA A 326 -22.58 -7.87 -0.41
N SER A 327 -22.58 -6.57 -0.06
CA SER A 327 -22.00 -6.04 1.20
C SER A 327 -22.99 -5.15 1.98
N PRO A 328 -24.15 -5.69 2.41
CA PRO A 328 -25.17 -4.90 3.10
C PRO A 328 -24.70 -4.38 4.46
N VAL A 329 -25.27 -3.25 4.88
CA VAL A 329 -25.22 -2.79 6.27
C VAL A 329 -26.06 -3.72 7.13
N ILE A 330 -25.44 -4.37 8.12
CA ILE A 330 -26.10 -5.29 9.05
C ILE A 330 -26.45 -4.63 10.39
N ASN A 331 -25.74 -3.55 10.76
CA ASN A 331 -25.99 -2.76 11.97
C ASN A 331 -25.59 -1.29 11.74
N THR A 332 -26.23 -0.39 12.49
CA THR A 332 -25.81 1.00 12.63
C THR A 332 -25.78 1.37 14.11
N LEU A 333 -24.63 1.82 14.60
CA LEU A 333 -24.44 2.27 15.98
C LEU A 333 -24.55 3.80 16.04
N GLU A 334 -25.25 4.30 17.06
CA GLU A 334 -25.25 5.72 17.34
C GLU A 334 -23.93 6.11 18.02
N VAL A 335 -23.06 6.79 17.26
CA VAL A 335 -21.72 7.20 17.70
C VAL A 335 -21.59 8.72 17.75
N TYR A 336 -20.70 9.19 18.62
CA TYR A 336 -20.24 10.57 18.60
C TYR A 336 -19.38 10.77 17.35
N GLN A 337 -19.68 11.83 16.60
CA GLN A 337 -19.02 12.19 15.36
C GLN A 337 -18.61 13.66 15.50
N HIS A 338 -17.34 13.86 15.75
CA HIS A 338 -16.61 15.14 15.70
C HIS A 338 -15.14 14.76 15.51
N ASP A 339 -14.41 15.47 14.64
CA ASP A 339 -13.04 15.12 14.27
C ASP A 339 -12.92 13.63 13.82
N GLU A 340 -11.97 12.89 14.39
CA GLU A 340 -11.68 11.48 14.11
C GLU A 340 -12.54 10.48 14.90
N ASP A 341 -13.37 10.93 15.86
CA ASP A 341 -14.19 10.02 16.67
C ASP A 341 -15.27 9.31 15.82
N GLY A 342 -15.67 8.13 16.30
CA GLY A 342 -16.64 7.28 15.63
C GLY A 342 -16.52 5.81 16.03
N LEU A 343 -16.93 4.90 15.15
CA LEU A 343 -16.66 3.47 15.26
C LEU A 343 -15.31 3.16 14.59
N GLN A 344 -14.34 2.71 15.39
CA GLN A 344 -12.94 2.59 14.95
C GLN A 344 -12.57 1.18 14.51
N SER A 345 -13.15 0.16 15.13
CA SER A 345 -12.76 -1.23 14.87
C SER A 345 -13.87 -2.24 15.06
N VAL A 346 -13.86 -3.28 14.20
CA VAL A 346 -14.49 -4.59 14.38
C VAL A 346 -13.40 -5.67 14.41
N ALA A 347 -13.49 -6.64 15.32
CA ALA A 347 -12.55 -7.76 15.38
C ALA A 347 -13.25 -9.06 15.81
N LEU A 348 -12.77 -10.20 15.31
CA LEU A 348 -13.32 -11.51 15.67
C LEU A 348 -12.61 -12.07 16.91
N ASP A 349 -13.39 -12.69 17.80
CA ASP A 349 -12.80 -13.53 18.84
C ASP A 349 -12.03 -14.71 18.20
N PRO A 350 -10.86 -15.12 18.71
CA PRO A 350 -10.11 -16.26 18.17
C PRO A 350 -10.90 -17.58 18.11
N GLN A 351 -11.98 -17.70 18.89
CA GLN A 351 -12.90 -18.83 18.89
C GLN A 351 -14.24 -18.52 18.21
N PHE A 352 -14.30 -17.50 17.35
CA PHE A 352 -15.51 -17.01 16.68
C PHE A 352 -16.36 -18.11 16.04
N ALA A 353 -15.72 -19.10 15.39
CA ALA A 353 -16.41 -20.24 14.78
C ALA A 353 -17.35 -20.98 15.74
N THR A 354 -17.08 -20.91 17.05
CA THR A 354 -17.88 -21.55 18.11
C THR A 354 -18.66 -20.56 18.95
N ASN A 355 -18.03 -19.44 19.34
CA ASN A 355 -18.63 -18.52 20.31
C ASN A 355 -19.33 -17.33 19.65
N LYS A 356 -19.07 -17.01 18.39
CA LYS A 356 -19.69 -15.90 17.65
C LYS A 356 -19.53 -14.53 18.31
N TRP A 357 -18.48 -14.30 19.09
CA TRP A 357 -18.19 -12.97 19.65
C TRP A 357 -17.47 -12.07 18.64
N VAL A 358 -17.99 -10.86 18.46
CA VAL A 358 -17.37 -9.77 17.70
C VAL A 358 -17.07 -8.64 18.66
N TYR A 359 -15.84 -8.14 18.63
CA TYR A 359 -15.39 -7.01 19.40
C TYR A 359 -15.54 -5.72 18.61
N ILE A 360 -15.91 -4.63 19.30
CA ILE A 360 -16.07 -3.30 18.72
C ILE A 360 -15.40 -2.25 19.62
N TYR A 361 -14.83 -1.21 19.01
CA TYR A 361 -14.32 -0.03 19.71
C TYR A 361 -14.94 1.24 19.11
N TYR A 362 -15.66 2.00 19.93
CA TYR A 362 -16.46 3.12 19.42
C TYR A 362 -16.58 4.28 20.42
N ALA A 363 -16.83 5.48 19.90
CA ALA A 363 -17.15 6.67 20.66
C ALA A 363 -18.66 6.77 20.90
N PRO A 364 -19.19 6.46 22.10
CA PRO A 364 -20.62 6.61 22.37
C PRO A 364 -21.06 8.09 22.33
N ARG A 365 -22.31 8.32 21.92
CA ARG A 365 -23.01 9.60 22.16
C ARG A 365 -23.18 9.81 23.66
N LEU A 366 -22.72 10.96 24.15
CA LEU A 366 -22.83 11.42 25.53
C LEU A 366 -23.46 12.82 25.54
N THR A 367 -23.46 13.48 26.69
CA THR A 367 -23.83 14.91 26.81
C THR A 367 -22.72 15.86 26.35
N THR A 368 -21.60 15.32 25.88
CA THR A 368 -20.44 16.07 25.39
C THR A 368 -20.83 16.88 24.14
N PRO A 369 -20.50 18.19 24.04
CA PRO A 369 -20.83 19.00 22.87
C PRO A 369 -20.19 18.47 21.58
N THR A 370 -20.82 18.77 20.44
CA THR A 370 -20.34 18.45 19.07
C THR A 370 -19.74 19.68 18.39
N THR A 371 -19.13 20.54 19.18
CA THR A 371 -18.48 21.78 18.75
C THR A 371 -17.04 21.76 19.22
N ASP A 372 -16.23 22.67 18.70
CA ASP A 372 -14.85 22.79 19.15
C ASP A 372 -14.77 23.20 20.62
N ALA A 373 -13.94 22.47 21.36
CA ALA A 373 -13.47 22.86 22.67
C ALA A 373 -12.62 24.14 22.52
N PRO A 374 -12.76 25.13 23.42
CA PRO A 374 -11.95 26.34 23.33
C PRO A 374 -10.45 26.03 23.34
N ALA A 375 -9.69 26.48 22.34
CA ALA A 375 -8.24 26.26 22.31
C ALA A 375 -7.54 26.90 23.52
N THR A 376 -8.02 28.07 23.97
CA THR A 376 -7.54 28.76 25.17
C THR A 376 -8.68 29.29 26.03
N SER A 377 -8.48 29.31 27.35
CA SER A 377 -9.41 29.90 28.32
C SER A 377 -8.69 30.21 29.64
N PRO A 378 -8.98 31.33 30.30
CA PRO A 378 -8.50 31.58 31.66
C PRO A 378 -9.23 30.74 32.73
N ASP A 379 -10.40 30.19 32.40
CA ASP A 379 -11.18 29.31 33.26
C ASP A 379 -11.02 27.85 32.76
N PRO A 380 -10.36 26.97 33.53
CA PRO A 380 -10.14 25.59 33.10
C PRO A 380 -11.40 24.71 33.10
N SER A 381 -12.46 25.12 33.80
CA SER A 381 -13.70 24.32 33.88
C SER A 381 -14.46 24.27 32.55
N VAL A 382 -14.14 25.14 31.58
CA VAL A 382 -14.78 25.13 30.26
C VAL A 382 -14.54 23.83 29.49
N TRP A 383 -13.43 23.13 29.79
CA TRP A 383 -13.09 21.86 29.15
C TRP A 383 -13.75 20.65 29.82
N ASP A 384 -14.35 20.80 31.01
CA ASP A 384 -15.01 19.69 31.71
C ASP A 384 -16.22 19.17 30.93
N ALA A 385 -16.93 20.06 30.23
CA ALA A 385 -18.06 19.70 29.36
C ALA A 385 -17.64 18.80 28.18
N TYR A 386 -16.36 18.83 27.82
CA TYR A 386 -15.78 18.12 26.68
C TYR A 386 -15.18 16.76 27.03
N LYS A 387 -15.21 16.36 28.31
CA LYS A 387 -14.75 15.02 28.70
C LYS A 387 -15.66 13.93 28.11
N GLY A 388 -15.04 12.87 27.62
CA GLY A 388 -15.71 11.70 27.05
C GLY A 388 -14.90 10.43 27.27
N TYR A 389 -15.32 9.36 26.62
CA TYR A 389 -14.56 8.12 26.54
C TYR A 389 -14.90 7.37 25.26
N ASN A 390 -13.99 6.49 24.85
CA ASN A 390 -14.21 5.46 23.85
C ASN A 390 -14.35 4.09 24.53
N GLN A 391 -15.25 3.26 24.01
CA GLN A 391 -15.75 2.05 24.63
C GLN A 391 -15.30 0.82 23.85
N LEU A 392 -14.55 -0.09 24.51
CA LEU A 392 -14.30 -1.44 24.02
C LEU A 392 -15.41 -2.37 24.51
N SER A 393 -16.11 -3.01 23.59
CA SER A 393 -17.19 -3.96 23.88
C SER A 393 -17.04 -5.23 23.05
N ARG A 394 -17.79 -6.27 23.42
CA ARG A 394 -18.08 -7.40 22.52
C ARG A 394 -19.57 -7.71 22.45
N VAL A 395 -20.00 -8.20 21.30
CA VAL A 395 -21.40 -8.45 20.95
C VAL A 395 -21.51 -9.77 20.18
N LYS A 396 -22.62 -10.49 20.32
CA LYS A 396 -22.84 -11.74 19.56
C LYS A 396 -23.23 -11.45 18.13
N PHE A 397 -22.60 -12.16 17.20
CA PHE A 397 -23.05 -12.28 15.81
C PHE A 397 -24.13 -13.36 15.70
N ALA A 398 -25.30 -12.98 15.20
CA ALA A 398 -26.44 -13.85 14.97
C ALA A 398 -26.64 -14.04 13.46
N GLU A 399 -26.70 -15.30 13.01
CA GLU A 399 -26.85 -15.64 11.59
C GLU A 399 -28.30 -15.56 11.08
N THR A 400 -29.28 -15.76 11.98
CA THR A 400 -30.70 -15.99 11.60
C THR A 400 -31.65 -15.03 12.31
N PRO A 401 -32.77 -14.63 11.65
CA PRO A 401 -33.15 -14.96 10.27
C PRO A 401 -32.30 -14.22 9.22
N THR A 402 -31.63 -13.14 9.61
CA THR A 402 -30.68 -12.37 8.81
C THR A 402 -29.43 -12.09 9.66
N PRO A 403 -28.22 -12.10 9.06
CA PRO A 403 -26.99 -11.75 9.76
C PRO A 403 -27.05 -10.37 10.43
N HIS A 404 -26.71 -10.29 11.72
CA HIS A 404 -26.59 -9.03 12.48
C HIS A 404 -25.77 -9.23 13.77
N LEU A 405 -25.32 -8.13 14.38
CA LEU A 405 -24.84 -8.08 15.76
C LEU A 405 -26.03 -7.85 16.70
N ASP A 406 -26.26 -8.78 17.63
CA ASP A 406 -27.30 -8.67 18.65
C ASP A 406 -26.81 -7.80 19.81
N MET A 407 -27.06 -6.49 19.69
CA MET A 407 -26.64 -5.48 20.68
C MET A 407 -27.19 -5.73 22.10
N SER A 408 -28.23 -6.55 22.26
CA SER A 408 -28.72 -6.93 23.61
C SER A 408 -27.74 -7.80 24.39
N THR A 409 -26.75 -8.37 23.71
CA THR A 409 -25.69 -9.21 24.28
C THR A 409 -24.41 -8.44 24.61
N GLU A 410 -24.42 -7.12 24.45
CA GLU A 410 -23.23 -6.30 24.63
C GLU A 410 -22.61 -6.49 26.02
N GLN A 411 -21.31 -6.74 26.03
CA GLN A 411 -20.47 -6.71 27.22
C GLN A 411 -19.45 -5.57 27.09
N GLN A 412 -19.60 -4.55 27.93
CA GLN A 412 -18.69 -3.41 28.03
C GLN A 412 -17.44 -3.82 28.84
N ILE A 413 -16.28 -3.80 28.19
CA ILE A 413 -15.03 -4.35 28.74
C ILE A 413 -14.16 -3.24 29.33
N MET A 414 -13.92 -2.17 28.57
CA MET A 414 -12.99 -1.11 28.96
C MET A 414 -13.44 0.24 28.40
N ARG A 415 -13.27 1.28 29.21
CA ARG A 415 -13.38 2.69 28.80
C ARG A 415 -12.00 3.31 28.76
N VAL A 416 -11.72 4.03 27.69
CA VAL A 416 -10.53 4.87 27.51
C VAL A 416 -11.03 6.30 27.50
N ASP A 417 -10.71 7.08 28.53
CA ASP A 417 -11.12 8.47 28.63
C ASP A 417 -10.48 9.32 27.53
N VAL A 418 -11.21 10.31 27.01
CA VAL A 418 -10.77 11.24 25.96
C VAL A 418 -11.23 12.67 26.23
N ASP A 419 -10.56 13.64 25.61
CA ASP A 419 -10.87 15.07 25.60
C ASP A 419 -11.48 15.44 24.23
N ARG A 420 -12.82 15.49 24.12
CA ARG A 420 -13.51 15.72 22.84
C ARG A 420 -13.50 17.19 22.40
N GLY A 421 -13.93 17.44 21.17
CA GLY A 421 -14.01 18.78 20.58
C GLY A 421 -12.63 19.34 20.20
N VAL A 422 -11.61 18.49 20.14
CA VAL A 422 -10.28 18.87 19.68
C VAL A 422 -9.67 17.66 18.98
N CYS A 423 -9.38 17.81 17.69
CA CYS A 423 -8.59 16.83 16.94
C CYS A 423 -7.19 16.68 17.59
N CYS A 424 -6.54 15.52 17.66
CA CYS A 424 -6.67 14.32 16.83
C CYS A 424 -6.13 13.05 17.55
N HIS A 425 -6.06 11.93 16.81
CA HIS A 425 -5.44 10.64 17.14
C HIS A 425 -6.26 9.73 18.04
N VAL A 426 -7.26 9.07 17.46
CA VAL A 426 -8.09 8.08 18.17
C VAL A 426 -7.48 6.67 18.13
N ALA A 427 -6.91 6.25 17.00
CA ALA A 427 -6.53 4.87 16.69
C ALA A 427 -7.70 3.88 16.92
N GLY A 428 -7.51 2.81 17.69
CA GLY A 428 -8.62 1.98 18.17
C GLY A 428 -8.73 0.58 17.56
N GLU A 429 -7.71 0.08 16.87
CA GLU A 429 -7.69 -1.30 16.37
C GLU A 429 -7.61 -2.34 17.51
N ILE A 430 -8.22 -3.50 17.27
CA ILE A 430 -8.26 -4.64 18.19
C ILE A 430 -7.68 -5.88 17.50
N LYS A 431 -6.72 -6.56 18.14
CA LYS A 431 -6.18 -7.85 17.66
C LYS A 431 -5.94 -8.84 18.80
N PHE A 432 -5.71 -10.10 18.46
CA PHE A 432 -5.53 -11.18 19.44
C PHE A 432 -4.30 -12.05 19.14
N ASP A 433 -3.55 -12.41 20.18
CA ASP A 433 -2.47 -13.39 20.06
C ASP A 433 -2.98 -14.84 20.08
N GLY A 434 -2.06 -15.80 19.89
CA GLY A 434 -2.36 -17.23 19.91
C GLY A 434 -2.81 -17.78 21.28
N ASN A 435 -2.71 -16.98 22.35
CA ASN A 435 -3.16 -17.33 23.71
C ASN A 435 -4.50 -16.67 24.08
N GLY A 436 -5.15 -16.00 23.12
CA GLY A 436 -6.39 -15.27 23.30
C GLY A 436 -6.25 -14.04 24.19
N LEU A 437 -5.06 -13.44 24.27
CA LEU A 437 -4.90 -12.11 24.85
C LEU A 437 -5.35 -11.05 23.85
N LEU A 438 -6.15 -10.11 24.32
CA LEU A 438 -6.62 -8.97 23.52
C LEU A 438 -5.58 -7.86 23.60
N TYR A 439 -5.26 -7.29 22.45
CA TYR A 439 -4.47 -6.09 22.29
C TYR A 439 -5.38 -4.99 21.73
N LEU A 440 -5.35 -3.81 22.34
CA LEU A 440 -6.06 -2.61 21.88
C LEU A 440 -5.04 -1.47 21.76
N VAL A 441 -5.04 -0.81 20.61
CA VAL A 441 -4.20 0.38 20.40
C VAL A 441 -5.00 1.66 20.60
N THR A 442 -4.41 2.67 21.22
CA THR A 442 -5.03 3.98 21.49
C THR A 442 -4.10 5.10 21.06
N GLY A 443 -4.66 6.10 20.38
CA GLY A 443 -3.94 7.33 20.06
C GLY A 443 -3.83 8.27 21.26
N ASP A 444 -3.00 9.30 21.13
CA ASP A 444 -2.64 10.20 22.23
C ASP A 444 -3.66 11.29 22.53
N ASP A 445 -4.70 11.41 21.70
CA ASP A 445 -5.77 12.39 21.85
C ASP A 445 -5.22 13.83 21.93
N THR A 446 -4.21 14.16 21.11
CA THR A 446 -3.48 15.43 21.20
C THR A 446 -3.33 16.11 19.84
N ASN A 447 -3.76 17.37 19.79
CA ASN A 447 -3.57 18.26 18.67
C ASN A 447 -2.09 18.62 18.49
N ALA A 448 -1.59 18.52 17.26
CA ALA A 448 -0.26 19.01 16.90
C ALA A 448 -0.25 20.53 16.58
N GLY A 449 -1.42 21.14 16.33
CA GLY A 449 -1.59 22.58 16.12
C GLY A 449 -0.99 23.42 17.26
N GLY A 450 -0.45 24.58 16.92
CA GLY A 450 0.23 25.48 17.86
C GLY A 450 1.61 24.99 18.34
N SER A 451 2.14 23.89 17.80
CA SER A 451 3.49 23.37 18.09
C SER A 451 4.52 23.63 16.97
N ASP A 452 4.18 24.42 15.95
CA ASP A 452 5.02 24.65 14.75
C ASP A 452 5.46 23.33 14.07
N GLY A 453 4.63 22.28 14.15
CA GLY A 453 4.93 20.95 13.61
C GLY A 453 5.91 20.10 14.43
N TYR A 454 6.25 20.49 15.67
CA TYR A 454 7.11 19.71 16.57
C TYR A 454 6.31 19.07 17.71
N THR A 455 6.96 18.70 18.81
CA THR A 455 6.29 18.04 19.93
C THR A 455 5.29 18.97 20.67
N PRO A 456 4.01 18.58 20.82
CA PRO A 456 2.99 19.35 21.52
C PRO A 456 3.07 19.09 23.03
N ILE A 457 3.76 19.98 23.74
CA ILE A 457 3.99 19.92 25.20
C ILE A 457 3.56 21.23 25.89
N ASN A 458 2.48 21.87 25.39
CA ASN A 458 2.06 23.17 25.88
C ASN A 458 1.29 23.04 27.21
N GLU A 459 2.05 23.20 28.29
CA GLU A 459 1.59 23.11 29.68
C GLU A 459 1.02 24.43 30.25
N SER A 460 0.79 25.45 29.41
CA SER A 460 0.23 26.72 29.87
C SER A 460 -1.11 26.51 30.59
N PRO A 461 -1.35 27.16 31.75
CA PRO A 461 -2.60 26.99 32.50
C PRO A 461 -3.84 27.48 31.74
N THR A 462 -3.64 28.30 30.70
CA THR A 462 -4.73 28.81 29.86
C THR A 462 -4.90 28.07 28.54
N GLN A 463 -4.05 27.08 28.25
CA GLN A 463 -4.15 26.26 27.04
C GLN A 463 -5.07 25.06 27.30
N GLY A 464 -5.84 24.63 26.30
CA GLY A 464 -6.63 23.40 26.40
C GLY A 464 -5.80 22.15 26.70
N PRO A 465 -6.40 21.11 27.34
CA PRO A 465 -5.74 19.85 27.65
C PRO A 465 -5.19 19.14 26.41
N GLY A 466 -5.91 19.20 25.29
CA GLY A 466 -5.57 18.55 24.02
C GLY A 466 -4.31 19.06 23.31
N TYR A 467 -3.54 20.01 23.89
CA TYR A 467 -2.28 20.52 23.33
C TYR A 467 -1.03 20.07 24.12
N ASP A 468 -1.21 19.12 25.03
CA ASP A 468 -0.15 18.55 25.86
C ASP A 468 -0.18 17.02 25.82
N ALA A 469 0.67 16.42 24.98
CA ALA A 469 0.81 14.96 24.85
C ALA A 469 1.45 14.31 26.10
N GLN A 470 2.01 15.11 27.01
CA GLN A 470 2.60 14.61 28.25
C GLN A 470 1.52 14.07 29.20
N ARG A 471 0.28 14.57 29.10
CA ARG A 471 -0.85 14.13 29.93
C ARG A 471 -1.35 12.73 29.56
N SER A 472 -1.07 12.28 28.34
CA SER A 472 -1.57 11.04 27.74
C SER A 472 -0.41 10.07 27.47
N SER A 473 0.29 10.17 26.34
CA SER A 473 1.32 9.22 25.92
C SER A 473 2.45 9.06 26.92
N GLY A 474 2.93 10.17 27.46
CA GLY A 474 3.97 10.22 28.49
C GLY A 474 3.48 9.91 29.91
N ASN A 475 2.16 9.82 30.13
CA ASN A 475 1.58 9.56 31.44
C ASN A 475 1.40 8.05 31.64
N THR A 476 2.01 7.53 32.71
CA THR A 476 1.92 6.10 33.05
C THR A 476 0.57 5.71 33.63
N ASN A 477 -0.23 6.69 34.07
CA ASN A 477 -1.56 6.51 34.64
C ASN A 477 -2.71 6.81 33.66
N ASP A 478 -2.41 6.83 32.36
CA ASP A 478 -3.38 7.12 31.29
C ASP A 478 -3.34 6.00 30.24
N LEU A 479 -4.50 5.70 29.64
CA LEU A 479 -4.63 4.64 28.64
C LEU A 479 -4.41 5.11 27.20
N ARG A 480 -4.33 6.42 26.94
CA ARG A 480 -4.11 7.02 25.61
C ARG A 480 -2.65 7.02 25.19
N GLY A 481 -2.38 6.84 23.89
CA GLY A 481 -1.04 6.75 23.32
C GLY A 481 -0.31 5.46 23.71
N LYS A 482 -1.03 4.33 23.73
CA LYS A 482 -0.59 3.04 24.27
C LYS A 482 -0.93 1.87 23.34
N VAL A 483 -0.26 0.74 23.56
CA VAL A 483 -0.81 -0.59 23.27
C VAL A 483 -1.18 -1.22 24.61
N LEU A 484 -2.47 -1.50 24.77
CA LEU A 484 -3.05 -2.12 25.95
C LEU A 484 -3.15 -3.63 25.71
N ARG A 485 -2.85 -4.45 26.73
CA ARG A 485 -2.93 -5.90 26.65
C ARG A 485 -3.67 -6.49 27.85
N ILE A 486 -4.77 -7.19 27.59
CA ILE A 486 -5.66 -7.74 28.61
C ILE A 486 -6.09 -9.18 28.29
N ARG A 487 -6.64 -9.87 29.28
CA ARG A 487 -7.39 -11.12 29.07
C ARG A 487 -8.86 -10.86 29.35
N VAL A 488 -9.72 -11.01 28.35
CA VAL A 488 -11.17 -10.85 28.53
C VAL A 488 -11.76 -12.13 29.11
N ASN A 489 -12.49 -12.01 30.21
CA ASN A 489 -13.17 -13.10 30.90
C ASN A 489 -14.53 -13.39 30.25
N ALA A 490 -15.13 -14.54 30.55
CA ALA A 490 -16.40 -14.97 29.97
C ALA A 490 -17.58 -14.03 30.31
N ASP A 491 -17.52 -13.31 31.43
CA ASP A 491 -18.54 -12.38 31.89
C ASP A 491 -18.38 -10.95 31.34
N GLY A 492 -17.34 -10.69 30.54
CA GLY A 492 -17.05 -9.37 29.98
C GLY A 492 -16.11 -8.52 30.85
N SER A 493 -15.79 -8.96 32.07
CA SER A 493 -14.68 -8.37 32.82
C SER A 493 -13.33 -8.72 32.16
N TYR A 494 -12.23 -8.11 32.61
CA TYR A 494 -10.90 -8.48 32.15
C TYR A 494 -9.90 -8.64 33.29
N GLY A 495 -8.84 -9.40 33.04
CA GLY A 495 -7.69 -9.56 33.91
C GLY A 495 -6.40 -9.07 33.25
N ILE A 496 -5.40 -8.76 34.08
CA ILE A 496 -4.09 -8.30 33.63
C ILE A 496 -3.16 -9.51 33.40
N PRO A 497 -2.66 -9.72 32.17
CA PRO A 497 -1.68 -10.75 31.90
C PRO A 497 -0.29 -10.37 32.45
N ALA A 498 0.52 -11.38 32.73
CA ALA A 498 1.91 -11.15 33.12
C ALA A 498 2.73 -10.54 31.97
N GLY A 499 3.74 -9.74 32.32
CA GLY A 499 4.68 -9.16 31.34
C GLY A 499 4.21 -7.85 30.69
N ASN A 500 3.12 -7.23 31.19
CA ASN A 500 2.82 -5.83 30.89
C ASN A 500 3.87 -4.92 31.55
N LEU A 501 3.95 -3.67 31.09
CA LEU A 501 5.01 -2.73 31.46
C LEU A 501 5.00 -2.42 32.96
N PHE A 502 3.81 -2.30 33.54
CA PHE A 502 3.63 -1.99 34.96
C PHE A 502 3.00 -3.17 35.69
N ASP A 503 3.67 -3.60 36.76
CA ASP A 503 3.17 -4.62 37.67
C ASP A 503 2.25 -3.96 38.70
N GLU A 504 0.94 -4.20 38.58
CA GLU A 504 -0.09 -3.67 39.47
C GLU A 504 0.25 -3.88 40.96
N ARG A 505 0.89 -5.01 41.29
CA ARG A 505 1.25 -5.35 42.67
C ARG A 505 2.30 -4.41 43.26
N ARG A 506 3.05 -3.71 42.42
CA ARG A 506 4.07 -2.74 42.81
C ARG A 506 3.55 -1.32 42.85
N ASP A 507 2.39 -1.06 42.26
CA ASP A 507 1.80 0.26 42.25
C ASP A 507 0.90 0.50 43.46
N THR A 508 1.53 0.78 44.60
CA THR A 508 0.80 1.11 45.83
C THR A 508 0.23 2.53 45.84
N ALA A 509 0.57 3.35 44.84
CA ALA A 509 0.22 4.78 44.79
C ALA A 509 -0.81 5.11 43.68
N GLY A 510 -1.22 4.13 42.88
CA GLY A 510 -2.15 4.30 41.76
C GLY A 510 -1.60 5.27 40.70
N ARG A 511 -0.30 5.14 40.38
CA ARG A 511 0.41 6.00 39.41
C ARG A 511 0.64 5.33 38.07
N THR A 512 0.20 4.09 37.89
CA THR A 512 0.42 3.31 36.69
C THR A 512 -0.83 2.53 36.31
N ARG A 513 -1.02 2.34 35.00
CA ARG A 513 -2.05 1.46 34.45
C ARG A 513 -1.45 0.10 34.09
N PRO A 514 -1.85 -0.99 34.78
CA PRO A 514 -1.28 -2.32 34.53
C PRO A 514 -1.68 -2.92 33.17
N GLU A 515 -2.66 -2.34 32.48
CA GLU A 515 -3.07 -2.70 31.11
C GLU A 515 -2.00 -2.37 30.08
N ILE A 516 -1.12 -1.40 30.37
CA ILE A 516 -0.13 -0.89 29.42
C ILE A 516 0.91 -1.97 29.10
N PHE A 517 0.96 -2.38 27.84
CA PHE A 517 2.04 -3.18 27.29
C PHE A 517 3.12 -2.30 26.65
N LEU A 518 2.71 -1.41 25.74
CA LEU A 518 3.59 -0.37 25.17
C LEU A 518 3.06 1.02 25.54
N MET A 519 3.97 1.96 25.79
CA MET A 519 3.63 3.38 25.98
C MET A 519 4.50 4.30 25.14
N GLY A 520 4.18 5.59 25.13
CA GLY A 520 4.95 6.60 24.41
C GLY A 520 4.78 6.50 22.90
N LEU A 521 3.54 6.30 22.46
CA LEU A 521 3.10 6.30 21.06
C LEU A 521 2.24 7.54 20.80
N ARG A 522 2.19 8.06 19.57
CA ARG A 522 1.40 9.24 19.20
C ARG A 522 0.08 8.84 18.56
N ASN A 523 0.15 8.38 17.32
CA ASN A 523 -1.01 7.92 16.55
C ASN A 523 -0.71 6.56 15.93
N PRO A 524 -0.62 5.51 16.76
CA PRO A 524 -0.44 4.15 16.30
C PRO A 524 -1.73 3.59 15.69
N PHE A 525 -2.10 4.07 14.51
CA PHE A 525 -3.46 3.93 13.99
C PHE A 525 -3.83 2.48 13.60
N ARG A 526 -2.90 1.73 12.98
CA ARG A 526 -3.04 0.29 12.72
C ARG A 526 -1.88 -0.55 13.27
N PHE A 527 -2.16 -1.81 13.61
CA PHE A 527 -1.20 -2.82 14.07
C PHE A 527 -1.71 -4.25 13.85
N ASP A 528 -0.80 -5.23 13.92
CA ASP A 528 -1.17 -6.65 14.06
C ASP A 528 -0.38 -7.34 15.17
N VAL A 529 -0.87 -8.51 15.62
CA VAL A 529 -0.17 -9.37 16.57
C VAL A 529 -0.14 -10.82 16.10
N ASP A 530 1.04 -11.43 16.08
CA ASP A 530 1.17 -12.83 15.68
C ASP A 530 0.76 -13.81 16.79
N LYS A 531 0.69 -15.10 16.43
CA LYS A 531 0.33 -16.17 17.39
C LYS A 531 1.31 -16.30 18.56
N ARG A 532 2.54 -15.78 18.41
CA ARG A 532 3.60 -15.78 19.43
C ARG A 532 3.56 -14.54 20.32
N GLY A 533 2.70 -13.57 20.03
CA GLY A 533 2.54 -12.32 20.76
C GLY A 533 3.50 -11.20 20.34
N TYR A 534 4.10 -11.28 19.14
CA TYR A 534 4.82 -10.15 18.54
C TYR A 534 3.83 -9.16 17.95
N VAL A 535 3.93 -7.90 18.39
CA VAL A 535 3.17 -6.76 17.92
C VAL A 535 3.95 -6.05 16.80
N TYR A 536 3.29 -5.81 15.67
CA TYR A 536 3.80 -5.06 14.53
C TYR A 536 2.98 -3.80 14.34
N ILE A 537 3.58 -2.62 14.50
CA ILE A 537 2.84 -1.36 14.63
C ILE A 537 3.54 -0.22 13.90
N GLY A 538 2.75 0.59 13.20
CA GLY A 538 3.16 1.88 12.64
C GLY A 538 2.78 3.01 13.59
N ASP A 539 3.62 4.05 13.69
CA ASP A 539 3.37 5.25 14.50
C ASP A 539 4.12 6.44 13.87
N TYR A 540 3.64 7.67 14.03
CA TYR A 540 4.27 8.85 13.41
C TYR A 540 4.21 10.10 14.28
N SER A 541 5.22 10.95 14.16
CA SER A 541 5.34 12.24 14.84
C SER A 541 4.78 13.41 13.99
N PRO A 542 4.65 14.62 14.55
CA PRO A 542 4.05 15.79 13.90
C PRO A 542 4.79 16.29 12.65
N ASP A 543 4.15 17.20 11.93
CA ASP A 543 4.37 17.42 10.50
C ASP A 543 5.49 18.41 10.12
N SER A 544 6.45 18.73 11.02
CA SER A 544 7.57 19.60 10.66
C SER A 544 8.41 18.98 9.55
N GLN A 545 8.51 19.59 8.37
CA GLN A 545 9.30 19.03 7.27
C GLN A 545 10.82 19.21 7.42
N VAL A 546 11.26 20.03 8.38
CA VAL A 546 12.68 20.33 8.60
C VAL A 546 13.08 20.09 10.06
N PRO A 547 14.34 19.73 10.33
CA PRO A 547 14.78 19.48 11.68
C PRO A 547 15.30 20.81 12.29
N SER A 548 15.23 20.94 13.61
CA SER A 548 15.59 22.17 14.31
C SER A 548 16.39 21.91 15.58
N ALA A 549 17.54 22.59 15.70
CA ALA A 549 18.39 22.57 16.88
C ALA A 549 17.68 23.07 18.15
N THR A 550 16.59 23.84 18.01
CA THR A 550 15.85 24.44 19.11
C THR A 550 14.53 23.72 19.40
N ARG A 551 14.08 22.81 18.54
CA ARG A 551 12.77 22.14 18.68
C ARG A 551 12.84 20.62 18.62
N GLY A 552 13.64 20.04 17.74
CA GLY A 552 13.76 18.57 17.60
C GLY A 552 13.92 18.10 16.16
N PRO A 553 13.76 16.79 15.91
CA PRO A 553 13.77 16.24 14.56
C PRO A 553 12.56 16.73 13.74
N GLU A 554 12.68 16.59 12.42
CA GLU A 554 11.57 16.66 11.48
C GLU A 554 10.55 15.53 11.71
N GLY A 555 9.36 15.64 11.13
CA GLY A 555 8.29 14.67 11.19
C GLY A 555 8.76 13.31 10.68
N THR A 556 8.55 12.32 11.53
CA THR A 556 9.18 11.01 11.44
C THR A 556 8.10 9.94 11.63
N GLY A 557 8.08 8.95 10.75
CA GLY A 557 7.30 7.72 10.88
C GLY A 557 8.19 6.58 11.36
N ARG A 558 7.64 5.65 12.13
CA ARG A 558 8.37 4.48 12.65
C ARG A 558 7.54 3.23 12.62
N TRP A 559 8.27 2.14 12.64
CA TRP A 559 7.74 0.80 12.74
C TRP A 559 8.40 0.06 13.89
N LEU A 560 7.59 -0.70 14.62
CA LEU A 560 8.02 -1.49 15.77
C LEU A 560 7.57 -2.94 15.59
N ALA A 561 8.45 -3.87 15.92
CA ALA A 561 8.22 -5.30 16.00
C ALA A 561 8.69 -5.82 17.37
N THR A 562 7.76 -6.09 18.29
CA THR A 562 8.13 -6.45 19.68
C THR A 562 7.15 -7.40 20.36
N ASN A 563 7.68 -8.30 21.17
CA ASN A 563 6.91 -9.06 22.17
C ASN A 563 7.28 -8.68 23.61
N LYS A 564 8.01 -7.57 23.78
CA LYS A 564 8.44 -7.03 25.08
C LYS A 564 7.76 -5.70 25.36
N ALA A 565 7.31 -5.54 26.60
CA ALA A 565 6.79 -4.28 27.09
C ALA A 565 7.86 -3.19 27.08
N GLY A 566 7.49 -1.95 26.77
CA GLY A 566 8.45 -0.85 26.67
C GLY A 566 7.83 0.55 26.53
N ASN A 567 8.65 1.57 26.78
CA ASN A 567 8.33 2.97 26.51
C ASN A 567 9.00 3.39 25.20
N TYR A 568 8.24 3.86 24.22
CA TYR A 568 8.74 4.32 22.92
C TYR A 568 8.89 5.85 22.85
N GLY A 569 8.72 6.54 23.97
CA GLY A 569 9.33 7.85 24.20
C GLY A 569 8.50 9.08 23.82
N TRP A 570 7.46 8.96 22.99
CA TRP A 570 6.60 10.11 22.68
C TRP A 570 5.96 10.66 23.97
N PRO A 571 5.94 11.99 24.22
CA PRO A 571 6.34 13.11 23.34
C PRO A 571 7.79 13.62 23.48
N TYR A 572 8.63 12.94 24.27
CA TYR A 572 9.98 13.42 24.62
C TYR A 572 11.06 13.01 23.62
N CYS A 573 10.97 11.78 23.14
CA CYS A 573 11.98 11.18 22.27
C CYS A 573 11.32 10.28 21.24
N TYR A 574 11.93 10.20 20.08
CA TYR A 574 11.47 9.30 19.03
C TYR A 574 12.23 7.96 19.04
N SER A 575 13.48 7.99 19.50
CA SER A 575 14.31 6.84 19.80
C SER A 575 15.25 7.17 20.99
N PRO A 576 15.97 6.19 21.56
CA PRO A 576 16.93 6.42 22.65
C PRO A 576 18.01 7.47 22.34
N THR A 577 18.26 7.74 21.05
CA THR A 577 19.27 8.68 20.56
C THR A 577 18.68 9.81 19.72
N LEU A 578 17.36 9.98 19.71
CA LEU A 578 16.68 11.01 18.91
C LEU A 578 15.70 11.81 19.79
N PRO A 579 16.20 12.75 20.61
CA PRO A 579 15.39 13.55 21.53
C PRO A 579 14.74 14.76 20.86
N TYR A 580 13.52 15.13 21.28
CA TYR A 580 13.02 16.48 21.10
C TYR A 580 13.71 17.45 22.07
N ILE A 581 13.51 18.75 21.84
CA ILE A 581 14.00 19.81 22.73
C ILE A 581 12.84 20.31 23.60
N ASP A 582 13.07 20.35 24.91
CA ASP A 582 12.15 20.97 25.86
C ASP A 582 11.97 22.45 25.50
N TYR A 583 10.72 22.85 25.28
CA TYR A 583 10.34 24.16 24.77
C TYR A 583 9.24 24.76 25.65
N ASP A 584 9.50 25.94 26.19
CA ASP A 584 8.51 26.70 26.95
C ASP A 584 7.65 27.53 26.01
N PHE A 585 6.37 27.16 25.88
CA PHE A 585 5.41 27.81 24.98
C PHE A 585 4.99 29.22 25.44
N VAL A 586 5.18 29.57 26.71
CA VAL A 586 4.87 30.90 27.26
C VAL A 586 6.02 31.86 27.01
N THR A 587 7.24 31.45 27.33
CA THR A 587 8.44 32.30 27.17
C THR A 587 9.05 32.20 25.77
N LYS A 588 8.63 31.20 24.98
CA LYS A 588 9.16 30.84 23.67
C LYS A 588 10.65 30.49 23.67
N GLN A 589 11.14 29.94 24.80
CA GLN A 589 12.53 29.57 25.00
C GLN A 589 12.73 28.06 24.99
N SER A 590 13.74 27.61 24.25
CA SER A 590 14.22 26.23 24.29
C SER A 590 15.14 26.05 25.50
N LYS A 591 14.97 24.93 26.21
CA LYS A 591 15.84 24.54 27.32
C LYS A 591 16.95 23.62 26.81
N GLY A 592 16.71 22.31 26.82
CA GLY A 592 17.69 21.32 26.39
C GLY A 592 17.02 20.07 25.82
N ALA A 593 17.82 19.19 25.22
CA ALA A 593 17.33 17.91 24.74
C ALA A 593 16.82 17.05 25.89
N PHE A 594 15.72 16.34 25.68
CA PHE A 594 15.20 15.41 26.67
C PHE A 594 16.18 14.24 26.92
N ASN A 595 16.21 13.76 28.16
CA ASN A 595 16.98 12.58 28.54
C ASN A 595 16.21 11.30 28.21
N CYS A 596 16.44 10.71 27.03
CA CYS A 596 15.75 9.50 26.61
C CYS A 596 16.05 8.25 27.47
N ALA A 597 17.13 8.25 28.27
CA ALA A 597 17.43 7.15 29.19
C ALA A 597 16.59 7.18 30.47
N ALA A 598 16.01 8.34 30.82
CA ALA A 598 15.08 8.50 31.93
C ALA A 598 14.26 9.78 31.69
N PRO A 599 13.27 9.75 30.78
CA PRO A 599 12.46 10.93 30.49
C PRO A 599 11.74 11.40 31.75
N VAL A 600 11.57 12.71 31.88
CA VAL A 600 10.89 13.33 33.01
C VAL A 600 9.59 13.94 32.50
N ASN A 601 8.48 13.50 33.08
CA ASN A 601 7.16 14.07 32.87
C ASN A 601 6.81 14.96 34.08
N ASP A 602 7.18 16.23 33.97
CA ASP A 602 6.91 17.29 34.93
C ASP A 602 5.70 18.15 34.56
N SER A 603 4.93 17.75 33.53
CA SER A 603 3.67 18.41 33.17
C SER A 603 2.76 18.50 34.41
N PRO A 604 2.10 19.67 34.62
CA PRO A 604 1.12 19.83 35.69
C PRO A 604 -0.11 18.93 35.51
N ARG A 605 -0.26 18.30 34.34
CA ARG A 605 -1.34 17.37 33.99
C ARG A 605 -0.96 15.90 34.18
N ASN A 606 0.27 15.60 34.60
CA ASN A 606 0.73 14.24 34.85
C ASN A 606 0.13 13.69 36.15
N THR A 607 -0.59 12.57 36.04
CA THR A 607 -1.15 11.82 37.17
C THR A 607 -0.38 10.54 37.50
N GLY A 608 0.68 10.25 36.73
CA GLY A 608 1.48 9.04 36.84
C GLY A 608 2.85 9.24 37.49
N LEU A 609 3.82 8.46 37.02
CA LEU A 609 5.21 8.57 37.43
C LEU A 609 5.86 9.81 36.79
N THR A 610 6.69 10.51 37.56
CA THR A 610 7.46 11.65 37.06
C THR A 610 8.67 11.19 36.26
N THR A 611 9.37 10.15 36.70
CA THR A 611 10.48 9.56 35.95
C THR A 611 9.97 8.33 35.20
N LEU A 612 10.04 8.39 33.88
CA LEU A 612 9.52 7.36 33.00
C LEU A 612 10.55 6.24 32.76
N PRO A 613 10.11 5.03 32.37
CA PRO A 613 11.01 4.00 31.88
C PRO A 613 11.89 4.51 30.72
N PRO A 614 13.11 3.96 30.55
CA PRO A 614 13.98 4.32 29.44
C PRO A 614 13.28 4.08 28.10
N VAL A 615 13.58 4.93 27.12
CA VAL A 615 13.06 4.81 25.76
C VAL A 615 13.65 3.56 25.10
N ALA A 616 12.80 2.79 24.44
CA ALA A 616 13.14 1.60 23.67
C ALA A 616 13.46 1.97 22.22
N GLN A 617 14.24 1.11 21.56
CA GLN A 617 14.66 1.31 20.18
C GLN A 617 13.54 0.85 19.21
N PRO A 618 13.09 1.70 18.27
CA PRO A 618 12.28 1.26 17.13
C PRO A 618 13.11 0.48 16.10
N ASP A 619 12.47 -0.40 15.33
CA ASP A 619 13.14 -1.24 14.31
C ASP A 619 13.62 -0.41 13.11
N PHE A 620 12.78 0.49 12.60
CA PHE A 620 13.23 1.54 11.69
C PHE A 620 12.30 2.75 11.69
N TRP A 621 12.82 3.87 11.19
CA TRP A 621 12.10 5.14 11.07
C TRP A 621 12.59 5.96 9.88
N TYR A 622 11.72 6.81 9.36
CA TYR A 622 11.92 7.57 8.13
C TYR A 622 11.18 8.93 8.18
N THR A 623 11.53 9.84 7.28
CA THR A 623 10.91 11.18 7.19
C THR A 623 10.30 11.42 5.82
N PHE A 624 9.68 12.58 5.63
CA PHE A 624 9.13 13.03 4.35
C PHE A 624 10.12 12.93 3.19
N GLN A 625 11.40 13.15 3.48
CA GLN A 625 12.50 13.15 2.52
C GLN A 625 13.08 11.75 2.28
N GLY A 626 12.42 10.70 2.76
CA GLY A 626 12.91 9.33 2.62
C GLY A 626 14.30 9.20 3.19
N ARG A 627 14.50 9.59 4.45
CA ARG A 627 15.77 9.44 5.17
C ARG A 627 15.54 9.07 6.63
N THR A 628 16.54 8.46 7.27
CA THR A 628 16.51 8.13 8.70
C THR A 628 17.17 9.27 9.50
N PRO A 629 16.42 10.04 10.29
CA PRO A 629 16.97 11.13 11.09
C PRO A 629 17.77 10.61 12.29
N CYS A 630 18.74 11.41 12.73
CA CYS A 630 19.61 11.15 13.87
C CYS A 630 19.93 12.47 14.60
N ALA A 631 20.27 12.43 15.88
CA ALA A 631 20.58 13.63 16.67
C ALA A 631 21.60 14.58 15.99
N GLY A 632 22.62 14.01 15.32
CA GLY A 632 23.64 14.79 14.61
C GLY A 632 23.09 15.66 13.46
N SER A 633 21.92 15.33 12.91
CA SER A 633 21.30 16.13 11.83
C SER A 633 20.78 17.51 12.28
N TYR A 634 20.62 17.75 13.58
CA TYR A 634 20.16 19.06 14.09
C TYR A 634 20.87 19.53 15.37
N LEU A 635 21.53 18.64 16.11
CA LEU A 635 22.26 19.00 17.33
C LEU A 635 23.76 19.23 17.10
N SER A 636 24.26 19.00 15.89
CA SER A 636 25.66 19.26 15.52
C SER A 636 25.78 20.47 14.61
N THR A 637 26.90 21.19 14.73
CA THR A 637 27.23 22.33 13.87
C THR A 637 28.63 22.12 13.29
N PRO A 638 28.77 21.83 11.98
CA PRO A 638 27.68 21.65 11.01
C PRO A 638 26.87 20.36 11.26
N PRO A 639 25.62 20.28 10.76
CA PRO A 639 24.83 19.05 10.79
C PRO A 639 25.59 17.87 10.17
N THR A 640 25.47 16.69 10.77
CA THR A 640 26.07 15.46 10.21
C THR A 640 25.04 14.69 9.41
N THR A 641 25.49 14.02 8.35
CA THR A 641 24.66 13.09 7.58
C THR A 641 24.35 11.85 8.41
N CYS A 642 23.08 11.47 8.45
CA CYS A 642 22.63 10.23 9.07
C CYS A 642 22.73 9.07 8.07
N GLY A 643 22.99 7.86 8.56
CA GLY A 643 22.91 6.67 7.72
C GLY A 643 21.45 6.42 7.36
N PHE A 644 21.13 6.46 6.07
CA PHE A 644 19.78 6.12 5.62
C PHE A 644 19.66 4.61 5.43
N THR A 645 18.74 4.01 6.16
CA THR A 645 18.39 2.60 6.00
C THR A 645 16.99 2.58 5.40
N TRP A 646 16.78 1.84 4.30
CA TRP A 646 15.49 1.63 3.61
C TRP A 646 15.03 2.70 2.59
N PRO A 647 15.82 3.00 1.54
CA PRO A 647 15.41 3.88 0.43
C PRO A 647 14.17 3.45 -0.33
N VAL A 648 13.78 2.18 -0.21
CA VAL A 648 12.56 1.65 -0.81
C VAL A 648 11.30 2.41 -0.39
N ILE A 649 11.28 3.00 0.82
CA ILE A 649 10.14 3.76 1.33
C ILE A 649 9.86 5.01 0.49
N GLY A 650 10.89 5.59 -0.14
CA GLY A 650 10.77 6.78 -0.99
C GLY A 650 10.53 8.07 -0.22
N THR A 651 10.07 9.11 -0.93
CA THR A 651 9.67 10.43 -0.40
C THR A 651 8.14 10.59 -0.43
N GLY A 652 7.59 11.56 0.28
CA GLY A 652 6.15 11.86 0.32
C GLY A 652 5.68 12.10 1.75
N GLY A 653 4.35 12.12 1.97
CA GLY A 653 3.75 12.18 3.31
C GLY A 653 4.26 11.07 4.25
N VAL A 654 3.90 11.16 5.53
CA VAL A 654 4.28 10.16 6.54
C VAL A 654 3.01 9.64 7.21
N GLY A 655 2.51 8.50 6.73
CA GLY A 655 1.33 7.82 7.27
C GLY A 655 1.57 6.31 7.40
N PRO A 656 2.45 5.85 8.31
CA PRO A 656 2.72 4.42 8.49
C PRO A 656 1.53 3.68 9.11
N MET A 657 1.06 2.62 8.45
CA MET A 657 -0.07 1.78 8.84
C MET A 657 0.35 0.33 9.15
N GLY A 658 0.27 -0.09 10.43
CA GLY A 658 0.44 -1.49 10.82
C GLY A 658 -0.33 -2.47 9.94
N GLY A 659 0.14 -3.70 9.86
CA GLY A 659 -0.51 -4.72 9.04
C GLY A 659 -0.04 -6.13 9.35
N PRO A 660 -0.60 -7.12 8.63
CA PRO A 660 -0.58 -8.49 9.08
C PRO A 660 0.71 -9.23 8.75
N ILE A 661 1.05 -10.23 9.57
CA ILE A 661 2.11 -11.20 9.24
C ILE A 661 1.54 -12.33 8.39
N TYR A 662 2.22 -12.66 7.29
CA TYR A 662 1.89 -13.84 6.50
C TYR A 662 2.53 -15.10 7.11
N GLU A 663 1.69 -16.04 7.55
CA GLU A 663 2.10 -17.38 7.97
C GLU A 663 1.66 -18.40 6.91
N TYR A 664 2.62 -18.98 6.20
CA TYR A 664 2.33 -19.93 5.13
C TYR A 664 1.78 -21.27 5.68
N ASP A 665 0.53 -21.61 5.35
CA ASP A 665 -0.01 -22.95 5.65
C ASP A 665 0.25 -23.92 4.49
N SER A 666 1.27 -24.76 4.66
CA SER A 666 1.59 -25.86 3.74
C SER A 666 0.46 -26.88 3.56
N ARG A 667 -0.49 -26.96 4.50
CA ARG A 667 -1.65 -27.86 4.44
C ARG A 667 -2.84 -27.25 3.71
N SER A 668 -2.87 -25.92 3.53
CA SER A 668 -3.93 -25.26 2.78
C SER A 668 -3.89 -25.69 1.31
N THR A 669 -5.05 -26.08 0.78
CA THR A 669 -5.23 -26.42 -0.64
C THR A 669 -5.68 -25.23 -1.47
N SER A 670 -5.79 -24.04 -0.87
CA SER A 670 -6.15 -22.82 -1.59
C SER A 670 -5.13 -22.53 -2.70
N ALA A 671 -5.61 -22.35 -3.92
CA ALA A 671 -4.79 -21.93 -5.06
C ALA A 671 -4.46 -20.43 -4.99
N SER A 672 -5.25 -19.65 -4.27
CA SER A 672 -5.14 -18.19 -4.11
C SER A 672 -4.12 -17.77 -3.06
N LYS A 673 -3.67 -18.71 -2.21
CA LYS A 673 -2.77 -18.40 -1.10
C LYS A 673 -1.45 -17.84 -1.60
N PHE A 674 -0.90 -16.86 -0.87
CA PHE A 674 0.41 -16.32 -1.19
C PHE A 674 1.49 -17.41 -1.17
N PRO A 675 2.54 -17.29 -2.00
CA PRO A 675 3.63 -18.26 -2.01
C PRO A 675 4.40 -18.31 -0.68
N GLU A 676 5.01 -19.46 -0.37
CA GLU A 676 5.87 -19.67 0.81
C GLU A 676 7.02 -18.64 0.90
N TYR A 677 7.41 -18.05 -0.22
CA TYR A 677 8.33 -16.91 -0.28
C TYR A 677 7.96 -15.78 0.70
N TYR A 678 6.68 -15.57 0.99
CA TYR A 678 6.20 -14.51 1.90
C TYR A 678 6.15 -14.96 3.36
N ASP A 679 6.47 -16.21 3.69
CA ASP A 679 6.35 -16.72 5.06
C ASP A 679 7.16 -15.87 6.06
N ASN A 680 6.54 -15.52 7.18
CA ASN A 680 7.04 -14.60 8.20
C ASN A 680 7.32 -13.15 7.73
N ALA A 681 6.79 -12.75 6.58
CA ALA A 681 6.82 -11.35 6.17
C ALA A 681 5.64 -10.58 6.77
N VAL A 682 5.93 -9.40 7.32
CA VAL A 682 4.92 -8.48 7.84
C VAL A 682 4.55 -7.51 6.73
N VAL A 683 3.30 -7.50 6.33
CA VAL A 683 2.74 -6.57 5.35
C VAL A 683 2.38 -5.27 6.06
N PHE A 684 2.65 -4.13 5.45
CA PHE A 684 2.35 -2.84 6.04
C PHE A 684 2.05 -1.76 5.01
N GLY A 685 1.18 -0.82 5.36
CA GLY A 685 0.70 0.23 4.47
C GLY A 685 1.41 1.56 4.70
N GLU A 686 1.45 2.38 3.65
CA GLU A 686 1.76 3.80 3.73
C GLU A 686 0.55 4.55 3.20
N PHE A 687 -0.25 5.08 4.11
CA PHE A 687 -1.52 5.73 3.82
C PHE A 687 -1.35 6.89 2.85
N THR A 688 -0.36 7.75 3.06
CA THR A 688 -0.14 8.98 2.27
C THR A 688 0.61 8.77 0.97
N ARG A 689 1.12 7.55 0.72
CA ARG A 689 1.93 7.23 -0.47
C ARG A 689 1.35 6.12 -1.31
N ASP A 690 0.16 5.64 -0.99
CA ASP A 690 -0.61 4.72 -1.85
C ASP A 690 0.17 3.42 -2.14
N LYS A 691 0.87 2.94 -1.11
CA LYS A 691 1.80 1.81 -1.22
C LYS A 691 1.66 0.85 -0.08
N ILE A 692 1.84 -0.42 -0.40
CA ILE A 692 2.03 -1.50 0.55
C ILE A 692 3.46 -2.01 0.43
N PHE A 693 4.06 -2.31 1.57
CA PHE A 693 5.41 -2.82 1.71
C PHE A 693 5.41 -4.10 2.54
N MET A 694 6.56 -4.75 2.60
CA MET A 694 6.78 -5.90 3.44
C MET A 694 8.09 -5.81 4.22
N MET A 695 8.04 -6.10 5.51
CA MET A 695 9.21 -6.32 6.37
C MET A 695 9.54 -7.80 6.37
N ARG A 696 10.79 -8.12 6.05
CA ARG A 696 11.36 -9.45 6.21
C ARG A 696 11.79 -9.63 7.64
N THR A 697 11.28 -10.64 8.32
CA THR A 697 11.72 -10.97 9.67
C THR A 697 12.48 -12.30 9.69
N ASP A 698 13.31 -12.50 10.70
CA ASP A 698 13.94 -13.79 10.98
C ASP A 698 12.99 -14.78 11.72
N GLY A 699 11.70 -14.46 11.82
CA GLY A 699 10.72 -15.20 12.61
C GLY A 699 10.82 -14.96 14.13
N ASN A 700 11.73 -14.13 14.62
CA ASN A 700 11.83 -13.71 16.02
C ASN A 700 11.62 -12.20 16.18
N GLY A 701 10.95 -11.58 15.21
CA GLY A 701 10.67 -10.14 15.18
C GLY A 701 11.84 -9.27 14.74
N ASN A 702 13.03 -9.83 14.44
CA ASN A 702 14.14 -9.00 13.98
C ASN A 702 13.99 -8.68 12.50
N LEU A 703 13.99 -7.40 12.15
CA LEU A 703 13.95 -6.93 10.78
C LEU A 703 15.25 -7.30 10.04
N THR A 704 15.10 -7.85 8.83
CA THR A 704 16.21 -8.28 7.95
C THR A 704 16.20 -7.63 6.58
N GLY A 705 15.08 -7.00 6.19
CA GLY A 705 14.91 -6.34 4.90
C GLY A 705 13.54 -5.66 4.79
N VAL A 706 13.43 -4.67 3.91
CA VAL A 706 12.16 -4.02 3.54
C VAL A 706 12.06 -4.02 2.01
N GLU A 707 10.92 -4.42 1.48
CA GLU A 707 10.64 -4.49 0.04
C GLU A 707 9.27 -3.88 -0.25
N GLN A 708 9.08 -3.25 -1.41
CA GLN A 708 7.74 -2.89 -1.87
C GLN A 708 6.98 -4.15 -2.27
N LEU A 709 5.76 -4.32 -1.75
CA LEU A 709 4.88 -5.43 -2.10
C LEU A 709 4.10 -5.06 -3.36
N LEU A 710 4.14 -5.92 -4.38
CA LEU A 710 3.37 -5.77 -5.62
C LEU A 710 3.57 -4.41 -6.33
N PRO A 711 4.81 -4.04 -6.70
CA PRO A 711 5.07 -2.79 -7.39
C PRO A 711 4.25 -2.69 -8.69
N GLY A 712 3.57 -1.55 -8.89
CA GLY A 712 2.71 -1.28 -10.04
C GLY A 712 1.24 -1.63 -9.84
N VAL A 713 0.86 -2.26 -8.73
CA VAL A 713 -0.54 -2.29 -8.27
C VAL A 713 -0.86 -0.94 -7.64
N VAL A 714 -2.00 -0.36 -8.03
CA VAL A 714 -2.52 0.89 -7.46
C VAL A 714 -3.28 0.57 -6.18
N PHE A 715 -2.99 1.32 -5.14
CA PHE A 715 -3.70 1.32 -3.87
C PHE A 715 -4.13 2.74 -3.55
N ASP A 716 -5.26 2.92 -2.87
CA ASP A 716 -5.78 4.26 -2.58
C ASP A 716 -5.95 4.40 -1.05
N ASN A 717 -4.92 4.97 -0.42
CA ASN A 717 -4.76 5.09 1.03
C ASN A 717 -5.10 3.79 1.81
N PRO A 718 -4.22 2.76 1.80
CA PRO A 718 -4.43 1.49 2.52
C PRO A 718 -4.79 1.71 4.00
N MET A 719 -6.01 1.35 4.37
CA MET A 719 -6.64 1.68 5.64
C MET A 719 -6.57 0.54 6.65
N ASP A 720 -6.83 -0.70 6.23
CA ASP A 720 -6.68 -1.90 7.05
C ASP A 720 -6.43 -3.14 6.17
N MET A 721 -5.80 -4.17 6.72
CA MET A 721 -5.41 -5.37 5.98
C MET A 721 -5.45 -6.64 6.85
N GLU A 722 -5.90 -7.75 6.29
CA GLU A 722 -5.91 -9.05 6.97
C GLU A 722 -5.69 -10.21 5.99
N PHE A 723 -4.94 -11.24 6.39
CA PHE A 723 -4.90 -12.49 5.65
C PHE A 723 -6.08 -13.39 6.01
N GLY A 724 -6.89 -13.75 5.01
CA GLY A 724 -8.02 -14.65 5.19
C GLY A 724 -7.60 -16.13 5.35
N PRO A 725 -8.55 -17.01 5.71
CA PRO A 725 -8.28 -18.45 5.84
C PRO A 725 -7.89 -19.14 4.53
N ASP A 726 -8.16 -18.50 3.39
CA ASP A 726 -7.74 -18.92 2.05
C ASP A 726 -6.29 -18.51 1.72
N GLY A 727 -5.62 -17.76 2.61
CA GLY A 727 -4.26 -17.25 2.42
C GLY A 727 -4.15 -16.07 1.46
N SER A 728 -5.29 -15.44 1.10
CA SER A 728 -5.35 -14.21 0.32
C SER A 728 -5.26 -13.00 1.25
N LEU A 729 -4.76 -11.87 0.74
CA LEU A 729 -4.66 -10.62 1.51
C LEU A 729 -5.89 -9.74 1.22
N TYR A 730 -6.73 -9.50 2.22
CA TYR A 730 -7.84 -8.56 2.14
C TYR A 730 -7.34 -7.17 2.51
N VAL A 731 -7.73 -6.18 1.73
CA VAL A 731 -7.29 -4.79 1.88
C VAL A 731 -8.52 -3.90 1.86
N LEU A 732 -8.62 -3.03 2.85
CA LEU A 732 -9.60 -1.96 2.89
C LEU A 732 -8.88 -0.65 2.57
N GLU A 733 -9.43 0.12 1.65
CA GLU A 733 -8.85 1.32 1.06
C GLU A 733 -9.77 2.50 1.35
N TYR A 734 -9.21 3.61 1.84
CA TYR A 734 -9.99 4.78 2.25
C TYR A 734 -10.42 5.64 1.07
N GLY A 735 -9.61 5.69 0.01
CA GLY A 735 -9.81 6.57 -1.14
C GLY A 735 -9.44 8.04 -0.90
N ASP A 736 -9.25 8.77 -1.99
CA ASP A 736 -8.95 10.18 -2.06
C ASP A 736 -10.14 11.03 -1.55
N GLY A 737 -9.94 11.70 -0.43
CA GLY A 737 -10.97 12.51 0.25
C GLY A 737 -11.12 12.12 1.72
N PHE A 738 -11.83 12.93 2.50
CA PHE A 738 -11.83 12.80 3.98
C PHE A 738 -13.21 13.00 4.57
N PHE A 739 -13.50 12.23 5.63
CA PHE A 739 -14.72 12.32 6.43
C PHE A 739 -16.00 12.12 5.62
N ARG A 740 -15.93 11.31 4.55
CA ARG A 740 -17.03 10.96 3.64
C ARG A 740 -16.82 9.56 3.07
N ALA A 741 -17.83 9.04 2.38
CA ALA A 741 -17.62 7.95 1.43
C ALA A 741 -16.88 8.50 0.20
N ASN A 742 -15.68 7.98 -0.05
CA ASN A 742 -14.85 8.38 -1.18
C ASN A 742 -15.14 7.49 -2.40
N PRO A 743 -15.17 8.04 -3.64
CA PRO A 743 -15.51 7.28 -4.85
C PRO A 743 -14.57 6.11 -5.18
N ASP A 744 -13.34 6.17 -4.70
CA ASP A 744 -12.25 5.21 -4.89
C ASP A 744 -11.97 4.37 -3.62
N ALA A 745 -12.77 4.55 -2.57
CA ALA A 745 -12.74 3.65 -1.42
C ALA A 745 -13.16 2.25 -1.86
N ALA A 746 -12.43 1.23 -1.41
CA ALA A 746 -12.74 -0.14 -1.78
C ALA A 746 -12.44 -1.14 -0.66
N LEU A 747 -13.26 -2.18 -0.57
CA LEU A 747 -12.84 -3.46 0.01
C LEU A 747 -12.35 -4.34 -1.16
N SER A 748 -11.09 -4.72 -1.12
CA SER A 748 -10.42 -5.53 -2.14
C SER A 748 -9.85 -6.82 -1.54
N VAL A 749 -9.63 -7.83 -2.38
CA VAL A 749 -8.79 -8.99 -2.06
C VAL A 749 -7.71 -9.16 -3.09
N ILE A 750 -6.49 -9.40 -2.61
CA ILE A 750 -5.32 -9.72 -3.42
C ILE A 750 -5.08 -11.22 -3.33
N ARG A 751 -5.06 -11.88 -4.48
CA ARG A 751 -4.90 -13.33 -4.60
C ARG A 751 -3.68 -13.66 -5.43
N TYR A 752 -3.03 -14.78 -5.10
CA TYR A 752 -2.04 -15.37 -5.99
C TYR A 752 -2.74 -16.14 -7.11
N ALA A 753 -2.60 -15.65 -8.34
CA ALA A 753 -3.25 -16.15 -9.54
C ALA A 753 -2.21 -16.48 -10.63
N LYS A 754 -1.24 -17.34 -10.30
CA LYS A 754 -0.24 -17.80 -11.29
C LYS A 754 -0.89 -18.61 -12.40
N GLY A 755 -0.84 -18.09 -13.63
CA GLY A 755 -1.43 -18.72 -14.82
C GLY A 755 -2.31 -17.72 -15.55
N THR A 756 -3.53 -18.13 -15.88
CA THR A 756 -4.60 -17.19 -16.24
C THR A 756 -5.12 -16.49 -14.98
N ARG A 757 -5.66 -15.28 -15.10
CA ARG A 757 -6.26 -14.44 -14.05
C ARG A 757 -7.75 -14.31 -14.31
N ALA A 758 -8.53 -13.92 -13.30
CA ALA A 758 -9.94 -13.61 -13.53
C ALA A 758 -10.09 -12.30 -14.33
N PRO A 759 -11.20 -12.12 -15.07
CA PRO A 759 -11.53 -10.83 -15.65
C PRO A 759 -11.71 -9.77 -14.56
N VAL A 760 -11.60 -8.50 -14.91
CA VAL A 760 -11.93 -7.37 -14.04
C VAL A 760 -13.30 -6.86 -14.46
N ALA A 761 -14.28 -6.94 -13.55
CA ALA A 761 -15.61 -6.40 -13.76
C ALA A 761 -15.65 -4.91 -13.37
N ALA A 762 -16.46 -4.15 -14.09
CA ALA A 762 -16.87 -2.79 -13.76
C ALA A 762 -18.39 -2.69 -13.93
N LEU A 763 -19.07 -2.02 -13.01
CA LEU A 763 -20.52 -1.96 -12.95
C LEU A 763 -20.93 -0.53 -12.60
N GLU A 764 -21.74 0.09 -13.46
CA GLU A 764 -22.47 1.32 -13.10
C GLU A 764 -23.98 1.12 -13.31
N ALA A 765 -24.77 1.81 -12.49
CA ALA A 765 -26.24 1.80 -12.57
C ALA A 765 -26.78 3.23 -12.46
N THR A 766 -27.53 3.69 -13.46
CA THR A 766 -28.06 5.05 -13.48
C THR A 766 -29.53 5.10 -13.92
N PRO A 767 -30.44 5.73 -13.13
CA PRO A 767 -30.26 6.04 -11.71
C PRO A 767 -30.24 4.78 -10.84
N ASP A 768 -29.58 4.81 -9.69
CA ASP A 768 -29.56 3.72 -8.69
C ASP A 768 -30.70 3.82 -7.66
N ASN A 769 -31.49 4.89 -7.71
CA ASN A 769 -32.62 5.12 -6.82
C ASN A 769 -33.72 5.96 -7.47
N GLY A 770 -34.91 6.02 -6.84
CA GLY A 770 -36.04 6.83 -7.29
C GLY A 770 -37.39 6.11 -7.23
N PRO A 771 -38.49 6.75 -7.65
CA PRO A 771 -39.84 6.20 -7.51
C PRO A 771 -40.12 5.03 -8.48
N ALA A 772 -40.98 4.08 -8.07
CA ALA A 772 -41.48 3.04 -8.97
C ALA A 772 -42.50 3.60 -10.00
N PRO A 773 -42.49 3.11 -11.27
CA PRO A 773 -41.49 2.20 -11.83
C PRO A 773 -40.17 2.92 -12.12
N LEU A 774 -39.05 2.30 -11.75
CA LEU A 774 -37.71 2.83 -11.98
C LEU A 774 -37.04 2.05 -13.10
N THR A 775 -36.75 2.71 -14.22
CA THR A 775 -35.92 2.14 -15.28
C THR A 775 -34.47 2.54 -15.05
N VAL A 776 -33.61 1.54 -14.85
CA VAL A 776 -32.18 1.70 -14.61
C VAL A 776 -31.42 1.30 -15.87
N GLN A 777 -30.50 2.16 -16.31
CA GLN A 777 -29.51 1.85 -17.32
C GLN A 777 -28.26 1.32 -16.64
N PHE A 778 -27.85 0.11 -17.00
CA PHE A 778 -26.62 -0.50 -16.52
C PHE A 778 -25.51 -0.35 -17.56
N SER A 779 -24.28 -0.22 -17.08
CA SER A 779 -23.06 -0.18 -17.90
C SER A 779 -22.04 -1.17 -17.35
N SER A 780 -21.36 -1.87 -18.26
CA SER A 780 -20.16 -2.65 -17.96
C SER A 780 -18.88 -1.98 -18.48
N GLU A 781 -18.93 -0.68 -18.80
CA GLU A 781 -17.77 0.07 -19.28
C GLU A 781 -16.63 0.00 -18.26
N GLY A 782 -15.40 -0.25 -18.73
CA GLY A 782 -14.24 -0.53 -17.87
C GLY A 782 -14.03 -2.01 -17.55
N THR A 783 -14.96 -2.92 -17.88
CA THR A 783 -14.73 -4.37 -17.76
C THR A 783 -13.71 -4.86 -18.81
N TYR A 784 -12.72 -5.64 -18.40
CA TYR A 784 -11.72 -6.23 -19.31
C TYR A 784 -11.13 -7.53 -18.77
N ASP A 785 -10.46 -8.31 -19.62
CA ASP A 785 -9.62 -9.42 -19.18
C ASP A 785 -8.14 -9.01 -19.22
N PRO A 786 -7.37 -9.23 -18.14
CA PRO A 786 -5.97 -8.83 -18.11
C PRO A 786 -5.05 -9.76 -18.91
N ASP A 787 -5.51 -10.94 -19.35
CA ASP A 787 -4.73 -11.90 -20.14
C ASP A 787 -5.00 -11.77 -21.66
N PRO A 788 -3.95 -11.61 -22.48
CA PRO A 788 -4.11 -11.43 -23.92
C PRO A 788 -4.78 -12.63 -24.60
N GLY A 789 -5.85 -12.35 -25.36
CA GLY A 789 -6.54 -13.35 -26.18
C GLY A 789 -7.75 -14.00 -25.51
N GLU A 790 -8.02 -13.69 -24.24
CA GLU A 790 -9.25 -14.09 -23.57
C GLU A 790 -10.44 -13.23 -24.02
N SER A 791 -11.59 -13.86 -24.22
CA SER A 791 -12.86 -13.18 -24.52
C SER A 791 -13.79 -13.23 -23.31
N ILE A 792 -14.51 -12.14 -23.05
CA ILE A 792 -15.44 -12.03 -21.91
C ILE A 792 -16.90 -12.18 -22.33
N SER A 793 -17.72 -12.68 -21.41
CA SER A 793 -19.18 -12.77 -21.50
C SER A 793 -19.83 -12.21 -20.25
N TYR A 794 -21.04 -11.66 -20.40
CA TYR A 794 -21.77 -10.96 -19.33
C TYR A 794 -23.00 -11.76 -18.91
N ALA A 795 -23.29 -11.77 -17.62
CA ALA A 795 -24.52 -12.29 -17.04
C ALA A 795 -25.02 -11.34 -15.96
N TRP A 796 -26.14 -10.68 -16.23
CA TRP A 796 -26.82 -9.77 -15.31
C TRP A 796 -27.94 -10.48 -14.59
N ASP A 797 -28.00 -10.34 -13.27
CA ASP A 797 -29.13 -10.73 -12.41
C ASP A 797 -29.55 -9.48 -11.64
N PHE A 798 -30.67 -8.87 -12.03
CA PHE A 798 -31.07 -7.55 -11.50
C PHE A 798 -31.75 -7.63 -10.14
N THR A 799 -32.09 -8.84 -9.68
CA THR A 799 -32.79 -9.07 -8.40
C THR A 799 -32.02 -9.99 -7.45
N SER A 800 -30.85 -10.48 -7.87
CA SER A 800 -30.03 -11.46 -7.16
C SER A 800 -30.80 -12.74 -6.79
N ASP A 801 -31.78 -13.16 -7.61
CA ASP A 801 -32.58 -14.35 -7.37
C ASP A 801 -31.94 -15.67 -7.89
N GLY A 802 -30.79 -15.55 -8.54
CA GLY A 802 -30.03 -16.65 -9.14
C GLY A 802 -30.34 -16.87 -10.62
N THR A 803 -31.23 -16.07 -11.21
CA THR A 803 -31.59 -16.13 -12.64
C THR A 803 -30.84 -15.06 -13.41
N VAL A 804 -30.29 -15.41 -14.58
CA VAL A 804 -29.69 -14.43 -15.50
C VAL A 804 -30.80 -13.77 -16.32
N ASP A 805 -30.97 -12.46 -16.15
CA ASP A 805 -31.95 -11.63 -16.82
C ASP A 805 -31.46 -11.09 -18.18
N SER A 806 -30.16 -10.81 -18.31
CA SER A 806 -29.55 -10.29 -19.54
C SER A 806 -28.10 -10.75 -19.73
N ALA A 807 -27.67 -10.83 -21.00
CA ALA A 807 -26.29 -11.05 -21.40
C ALA A 807 -25.71 -9.89 -22.25
N ASP A 808 -26.50 -8.83 -22.46
CA ASP A 808 -26.00 -7.62 -23.10
C ASP A 808 -25.01 -6.91 -22.17
N PRO A 809 -23.94 -6.27 -22.69
CA PRO A 809 -22.98 -5.55 -21.84
C PRO A 809 -23.61 -4.37 -21.09
N ASN A 810 -24.51 -3.62 -21.76
CA ASN A 810 -25.12 -2.40 -21.22
C ASN A 810 -26.67 -2.46 -21.27
N PRO A 811 -27.31 -3.34 -20.48
CA PRO A 811 -28.75 -3.54 -20.53
C PRO A 811 -29.52 -2.44 -19.77
N ALA A 812 -30.83 -2.36 -20.03
CA ALA A 812 -31.75 -1.59 -19.19
C ALA A 812 -32.76 -2.54 -18.52
N PHE A 813 -33.09 -2.28 -17.26
CA PHE A 813 -34.08 -3.05 -16.51
C PHE A 813 -35.06 -2.13 -15.78
N THR A 814 -36.33 -2.51 -15.72
CA THR A 814 -37.38 -1.72 -15.06
C THR A 814 -37.90 -2.43 -13.81
N TYR A 815 -37.62 -1.84 -12.64
CA TYR A 815 -38.19 -2.27 -11.37
C TYR A 815 -39.57 -1.67 -11.19
N THR A 816 -40.61 -2.50 -11.20
CA THR A 816 -42.01 -2.04 -11.18
C THR A 816 -42.58 -1.83 -9.77
N ALA A 817 -41.91 -2.33 -8.74
CA ALA A 817 -42.37 -2.29 -7.35
C ALA A 817 -41.32 -1.66 -6.45
N ASN A 818 -41.77 -0.94 -5.42
CA ASN A 818 -40.88 -0.42 -4.39
C ASN A 818 -40.15 -1.57 -3.69
N GLY A 819 -38.87 -1.39 -3.42
CA GLY A 819 -38.00 -2.38 -2.80
C GLY A 819 -36.53 -1.99 -2.92
N VAL A 820 -35.71 -2.66 -2.11
CA VAL A 820 -34.25 -2.65 -2.25
C VAL A 820 -33.87 -3.90 -3.03
N TYR A 821 -33.21 -3.70 -4.17
CA TYR A 821 -32.75 -4.77 -5.05
C TYR A 821 -31.22 -4.75 -5.11
N THR A 822 -30.62 -5.90 -5.41
CA THR A 822 -29.19 -6.02 -5.66
C THR A 822 -29.01 -6.48 -7.10
N ALA A 823 -28.52 -5.59 -7.96
CA ALA A 823 -28.14 -5.92 -9.31
C ALA A 823 -26.73 -6.51 -9.29
N ARG A 824 -26.54 -7.68 -9.91
CA ARG A 824 -25.26 -8.38 -9.98
C ARG A 824 -24.80 -8.53 -11.42
N LEU A 825 -23.58 -8.10 -11.69
CA LEU A 825 -22.87 -8.43 -12.92
C LEU A 825 -21.90 -9.59 -12.63
N THR A 826 -22.02 -10.67 -13.40
CA THR A 826 -20.99 -11.73 -13.48
C THR A 826 -20.33 -11.68 -14.85
N VAL A 827 -19.00 -11.54 -14.87
CA VAL A 827 -18.18 -11.57 -16.08
C VAL A 827 -17.42 -12.88 -16.10
N THR A 828 -17.48 -13.62 -17.21
CA THR A 828 -16.77 -14.89 -17.39
C THR A 828 -15.86 -14.82 -18.62
N ASP A 829 -14.58 -15.18 -18.46
CA ASP A 829 -13.61 -15.27 -19.55
C ASP A 829 -13.72 -16.60 -20.32
N SER A 830 -12.94 -16.75 -21.40
CA SER A 830 -12.91 -18.00 -22.18
C SER A 830 -12.18 -19.16 -21.48
N SER A 831 -11.43 -18.88 -20.41
CA SER A 831 -10.80 -19.88 -19.54
C SER A 831 -11.76 -20.46 -18.49
N GLY A 832 -12.92 -19.83 -18.28
CA GLY A 832 -13.96 -20.19 -17.33
C GLY A 832 -13.81 -19.50 -15.96
N LYS A 833 -12.92 -18.53 -15.82
CA LYS A 833 -12.77 -17.71 -14.61
C LYS A 833 -13.80 -16.59 -14.59
N THR A 834 -14.19 -16.21 -13.38
CA THR A 834 -15.28 -15.24 -13.18
C THR A 834 -14.89 -14.12 -12.24
N ALA A 835 -15.38 -12.91 -12.51
CA ALA A 835 -15.47 -11.81 -11.56
C ALA A 835 -16.92 -11.36 -11.39
N GLN A 836 -17.22 -10.84 -10.21
CA GLN A 836 -18.57 -10.39 -9.86
C GLN A 836 -18.50 -9.04 -9.16
N LEU A 837 -19.44 -8.16 -9.49
CA LEU A 837 -19.72 -6.92 -8.77
C LEU A 837 -21.23 -6.80 -8.56
N THR A 838 -21.63 -6.11 -7.50
CA THR A 838 -23.03 -5.85 -7.19
C THR A 838 -23.27 -4.39 -6.89
N HIS A 839 -24.42 -3.87 -7.32
CA HIS A 839 -24.88 -2.51 -7.01
C HIS A 839 -26.26 -2.56 -6.37
N GLN A 840 -26.47 -1.76 -5.33
CA GLN A 840 -27.77 -1.67 -4.66
C GLN A 840 -28.68 -0.69 -5.39
N ILE A 841 -29.91 -1.11 -5.71
CA ILE A 841 -30.94 -0.26 -6.32
C ILE A 841 -32.07 -0.03 -5.31
N VAL A 842 -32.37 1.23 -5.00
CA VAL A 842 -33.43 1.60 -4.04
C VAL A 842 -34.64 2.19 -4.76
N VAL A 843 -35.71 1.41 -4.87
CA VAL A 843 -36.92 1.80 -5.60
C VAL A 843 -38.00 2.22 -4.61
N GLY A 844 -38.45 3.47 -4.71
CA GLY A 844 -39.45 4.09 -3.85
C GLY A 844 -38.92 5.17 -2.92
N ASN A 845 -37.62 5.46 -2.96
CA ASN A 845 -37.00 6.61 -2.30
C ASN A 845 -35.98 7.26 -3.26
N THR A 846 -35.87 8.59 -3.24
CA THR A 846 -34.91 9.33 -4.07
C THR A 846 -33.82 9.89 -3.18
N ARG A 847 -32.55 9.67 -3.52
CA ARG A 847 -31.42 10.23 -2.79
C ARG A 847 -31.55 11.76 -2.78
N PRO A 848 -31.37 12.43 -1.62
CA PRO A 848 -31.39 13.89 -1.58
C PRO A 848 -30.28 14.46 -2.46
N THR A 849 -30.44 15.69 -2.92
CA THR A 849 -29.35 16.45 -3.55
C THR A 849 -28.86 17.50 -2.58
N VAL A 850 -27.61 17.39 -2.16
CA VAL A 850 -26.91 18.38 -1.34
C VAL A 850 -26.02 19.22 -2.23
N THR A 851 -26.02 20.54 -2.01
CA THR A 851 -25.13 21.45 -2.74
C THR A 851 -24.64 22.55 -1.82
N VAL A 852 -23.33 22.67 -1.67
CA VAL A 852 -22.69 23.82 -1.05
C VAL A 852 -22.72 24.96 -2.06
N THR A 853 -23.70 25.86 -1.92
CA THR A 853 -23.89 26.97 -2.87
C THR A 853 -22.94 28.15 -2.62
N SER A 854 -22.37 28.23 -1.42
CA SER A 854 -21.31 29.17 -1.06
C SER A 854 -20.53 28.59 0.12
N PRO A 855 -19.19 28.72 0.15
CA PRO A 855 -18.35 29.19 -0.96
C PRO A 855 -18.40 28.23 -2.16
N ILE A 856 -17.99 28.69 -3.34
CA ILE A 856 -17.78 27.78 -4.48
C ILE A 856 -16.35 27.27 -4.48
N SER A 857 -16.12 26.08 -5.04
CA SER A 857 -14.80 25.47 -5.08
C SER A 857 -13.78 26.36 -5.81
N GLY A 858 -12.58 26.49 -5.25
CA GLY A 858 -11.51 27.39 -5.68
C GLY A 858 -11.56 28.80 -5.06
N THR A 859 -12.52 29.09 -4.17
CA THR A 859 -12.60 30.39 -3.47
C THR A 859 -11.42 30.60 -2.53
N PHE A 860 -10.90 31.82 -2.45
CA PHE A 860 -9.73 32.13 -1.63
C PHE A 860 -10.07 32.54 -0.19
N PHE A 861 -9.24 32.12 0.76
CA PHE A 861 -9.32 32.50 2.18
C PHE A 861 -7.92 32.60 2.83
N ASN A 862 -7.85 33.15 4.03
CA ASN A 862 -6.70 33.06 4.93
C ASN A 862 -7.06 32.27 6.19
N TRP A 863 -6.08 31.60 6.77
CA TRP A 863 -6.21 30.99 8.09
C TRP A 863 -6.57 32.04 9.15
N GLY A 864 -7.56 31.72 10.00
CA GLY A 864 -8.19 32.66 10.93
C GLY A 864 -9.37 33.44 10.33
N ASP A 865 -9.61 33.38 9.02
CA ASP A 865 -10.78 34.01 8.42
C ASP A 865 -12.07 33.31 8.85
N THR A 866 -13.14 34.09 8.93
CA THR A 866 -14.50 33.56 9.01
C THR A 866 -14.96 33.15 7.62
N VAL A 867 -15.19 31.86 7.41
CA VAL A 867 -15.66 31.25 6.17
C VAL A 867 -17.18 31.08 6.26
N PRO A 868 -17.98 31.96 5.63
CA PRO A 868 -19.42 31.79 5.57
C PRO A 868 -19.80 30.67 4.61
N TRP A 869 -20.80 29.89 4.96
CA TRP A 869 -21.30 28.79 4.14
C TRP A 869 -22.82 28.81 4.03
N THR A 870 -23.31 28.32 2.89
CA THR A 870 -24.73 28.10 2.62
C THR A 870 -24.87 26.79 1.85
N VAL A 871 -25.85 25.99 2.26
CA VAL A 871 -26.15 24.69 1.67
C VAL A 871 -27.60 24.71 1.20
N SER A 872 -27.83 24.24 -0.03
CA SER A 872 -29.17 23.88 -0.50
C SER A 872 -29.31 22.37 -0.45
N VAL A 873 -30.44 21.91 0.08
CA VAL A 873 -30.82 20.51 0.04
C VAL A 873 -32.18 20.40 -0.61
N THR A 874 -32.33 19.45 -1.53
CA THR A 874 -33.63 19.09 -2.10
C THR A 874 -33.86 17.60 -2.00
N ASP A 875 -35.05 17.22 -1.55
CA ASP A 875 -35.49 15.84 -1.46
C ASP A 875 -36.95 15.78 -1.94
N PRO A 876 -37.28 14.95 -2.94
CA PRO A 876 -38.65 14.87 -3.45
C PRO A 876 -39.68 14.34 -2.44
N GLU A 877 -39.26 13.55 -1.44
CA GLU A 877 -40.12 12.82 -0.52
C GLU A 877 -40.23 13.45 0.88
N ASP A 878 -39.19 14.16 1.37
CA ASP A 878 -39.12 14.74 2.72
C ASP A 878 -39.84 16.09 2.87
N GLY A 879 -40.34 16.69 1.78
CA GLY A 879 -41.00 18.00 1.81
C GLY A 879 -40.02 19.13 2.19
N PRO A 880 -40.41 20.14 3.00
CA PRO A 880 -39.48 21.18 3.43
C PRO A 880 -38.34 20.60 4.29
N ILE A 881 -37.10 20.79 3.86
CA ILE A 881 -35.93 20.28 4.56
C ILE A 881 -35.78 20.91 5.94
N ASP A 882 -35.66 20.06 6.97
CA ASP A 882 -35.22 20.45 8.29
C ASP A 882 -33.71 20.71 8.29
N CYS A 883 -33.33 21.99 8.18
CA CYS A 883 -31.95 22.42 8.19
C CYS A 883 -31.17 22.00 9.43
N SER A 884 -31.82 21.66 10.55
CA SER A 884 -31.11 21.17 11.74
C SER A 884 -30.48 19.79 11.53
N ARG A 885 -30.89 19.05 10.50
CA ARG A 885 -30.34 17.74 10.12
C ARG A 885 -29.23 17.82 9.05
N VAL A 886 -29.04 18.98 8.42
CA VAL A 886 -27.92 19.21 7.50
C VAL A 886 -26.67 19.38 8.34
N THR A 887 -25.69 18.50 8.16
CA THR A 887 -24.40 18.59 8.85
C THR A 887 -23.38 19.20 7.91
N VAL A 888 -22.67 20.22 8.36
CA VAL A 888 -21.62 20.89 7.60
C VAL A 888 -20.34 20.85 8.42
N SER A 889 -19.22 20.58 7.76
CA SER A 889 -17.90 20.47 8.37
C SER A 889 -16.91 21.39 7.65
N PHE A 890 -16.07 22.10 8.41
CA PHE A 890 -14.85 22.67 7.86
C PHE A 890 -13.74 21.64 7.93
N VAL A 891 -13.04 21.43 6.83
CA VAL A 891 -11.92 20.48 6.72
C VAL A 891 -10.66 21.28 6.43
N LEU A 892 -9.61 21.06 7.21
CA LEU A 892 -8.26 21.50 6.89
C LEU A 892 -7.63 20.41 6.02
N GLY A 893 -7.33 20.72 4.76
CA GLY A 893 -6.70 19.79 3.83
C GLY A 893 -5.22 20.09 3.67
N HIS A 894 -4.40 19.04 3.58
CA HIS A 894 -3.04 19.13 3.10
C HIS A 894 -2.56 17.91 2.31
N ASP A 895 -1.81 18.21 1.25
CA ASP A 895 -1.34 17.24 0.26
C ASP A 895 -2.51 16.42 -0.30
N THR A 896 -2.60 15.14 0.04
CA THR A 896 -3.68 14.25 -0.36
C THR A 896 -4.67 13.99 0.77
N HIS A 897 -4.47 14.53 1.99
CA HIS A 897 -5.34 14.28 3.13
C HIS A 897 -5.97 15.48 3.83
N GLY A 898 -6.88 15.23 4.77
CA GLY A 898 -7.57 16.30 5.51
C GLY A 898 -7.95 15.91 6.93
N HIS A 899 -8.25 16.93 7.71
CA HIS A 899 -8.63 16.89 9.12
C HIS A 899 -9.94 17.65 9.28
N GLY A 900 -10.99 17.00 9.76
CA GLY A 900 -12.22 17.66 10.15
C GLY A 900 -11.90 18.54 11.35
N MET A 901 -12.19 19.84 11.25
CA MET A 901 -11.81 20.81 12.28
C MET A 901 -12.99 21.24 13.13
N SER A 902 -14.13 21.46 12.50
CA SER A 902 -15.33 21.98 13.15
C SER A 902 -16.57 21.47 12.43
N ASP A 903 -17.60 21.13 13.20
CA ASP A 903 -18.91 20.74 12.68
C ASP A 903 -19.99 21.76 13.09
N ALA A 904 -21.01 21.91 12.24
CA ALA A 904 -22.21 22.66 12.53
C ALA A 904 -23.43 22.02 11.87
N ASN A 905 -24.60 22.30 12.42
CA ASN A 905 -25.88 21.93 11.83
C ASN A 905 -26.59 23.17 11.27
N GLY A 906 -27.10 23.08 10.04
CA GLY A 906 -27.83 24.18 9.40
C GLY A 906 -27.69 24.20 7.88
N CYS A 907 -28.53 24.99 7.23
CA CYS A 907 -28.40 25.32 5.80
C CYS A 907 -27.60 26.61 5.56
N SER A 908 -27.22 27.34 6.62
CA SER A 908 -26.36 28.51 6.52
C SER A 908 -25.64 28.77 7.83
N GLY A 909 -24.40 29.25 7.77
CA GLY A 909 -23.62 29.59 8.95
C GLY A 909 -22.24 30.10 8.57
N SER A 910 -21.29 29.96 9.50
CA SER A 910 -19.89 30.27 9.26
C SER A 910 -18.98 29.48 10.18
N PHE A 911 -17.82 29.09 9.67
CA PHE A 911 -16.72 28.57 10.49
C PHE A 911 -15.65 29.65 10.64
N VAL A 912 -14.93 29.65 11.75
CA VAL A 912 -13.65 30.38 11.84
C VAL A 912 -12.58 29.36 11.52
N SER A 913 -11.87 29.55 10.40
CA SER A 913 -10.77 28.65 10.06
C SER A 913 -9.68 28.72 11.15
N PRO A 914 -8.99 27.62 11.46
CA PRO A 914 -7.94 27.60 12.47
C PRO A 914 -6.89 28.68 12.19
N ALA A 915 -6.62 29.55 13.16
CA ALA A 915 -5.67 30.64 12.97
C ALA A 915 -4.22 30.13 12.80
N ASP A 916 -3.93 28.98 13.39
CA ASP A 916 -2.68 28.22 13.27
C ASP A 916 -2.71 27.21 12.11
N GLY A 917 -3.73 27.23 11.25
CA GLY A 917 -3.80 26.34 10.09
C GLY A 917 -2.64 26.55 9.10
N ALA A 918 -2.02 27.72 9.09
CA ALA A 918 -0.81 28.00 8.32
C ALA A 918 0.43 27.26 8.83
N ASP A 919 0.43 26.89 10.12
CA ASP A 919 1.50 26.15 10.78
C ASP A 919 1.27 24.62 10.69
N HIS A 920 0.13 24.20 10.12
CA HIS A 920 -0.23 22.82 9.92
C HIS A 920 0.51 22.26 8.70
N ALA A 921 1.50 21.42 8.95
CA ALA A 921 2.36 20.77 7.95
C ALA A 921 3.08 21.72 6.98
N GLY A 922 4.22 21.26 6.43
CA GLY A 922 4.64 21.75 5.11
C GLY A 922 3.85 21.00 4.04
N GLY A 923 3.55 21.60 2.89
CA GLY A 923 2.82 20.92 1.81
C GLY A 923 1.82 21.80 1.08
N TYR A 924 0.99 21.16 0.26
CA TYR A 924 -0.16 21.79 -0.41
C TYR A 924 -1.28 22.04 0.60
N LEU A 925 -1.44 23.25 1.12
CA LEU A 925 -2.46 23.58 2.13
C LEU A 925 -3.74 24.19 1.53
N TYR A 926 -4.90 23.67 1.96
CA TYR A 926 -6.22 24.15 1.55
C TYR A 926 -7.27 24.01 2.67
N GLY A 927 -8.40 24.69 2.52
CA GLY A 927 -9.59 24.47 3.35
C GLY A 927 -10.66 23.76 2.53
N ALA A 928 -11.64 23.12 3.15
CA ALA A 928 -12.83 22.67 2.44
C ALA A 928 -14.08 22.81 3.31
N VAL A 929 -15.23 22.96 2.66
CA VAL A 929 -16.55 22.91 3.31
C VAL A 929 -17.26 21.68 2.77
N SER A 930 -17.53 20.73 3.65
CA SER A 930 -18.26 19.50 3.36
C SER A 930 -19.66 19.59 3.95
N ALA A 931 -20.70 19.29 3.19
CA ALA A 931 -22.07 19.25 3.67
C ALA A 931 -22.70 17.90 3.36
N ARG A 932 -23.41 17.33 4.33
CA ARG A 932 -24.13 16.06 4.19
C ARG A 932 -25.55 16.14 4.71
N TYR A 933 -26.43 15.37 4.10
CA TYR A 933 -27.79 15.17 4.54
C TYR A 933 -28.25 13.74 4.25
N THR A 934 -28.80 13.09 5.27
CA THR A 934 -29.52 11.82 5.15
C THR A 934 -31.01 12.11 5.21
N ASP A 935 -31.79 11.61 4.24
CA ASP A 935 -33.26 11.75 4.23
C ASP A 935 -33.94 10.95 5.37
N LEU A 936 -35.27 10.89 5.41
CA LEU A 936 -36.03 10.06 6.38
C LEU A 936 -36.34 8.64 5.87
N GLY A 937 -35.92 8.31 4.66
CA GLY A 937 -36.46 7.21 3.87
C GLY A 937 -37.89 7.49 3.40
N ALA A 938 -38.31 6.79 2.36
CA ALA A 938 -39.65 6.94 1.80
C ALA A 938 -40.26 5.61 1.38
N ASN A 939 -41.59 5.51 1.45
CA ASN A 939 -42.36 4.37 0.95
C ASN A 939 -41.87 2.99 1.46
N GLY A 940 -41.41 2.93 2.70
CA GLY A 940 -40.88 1.71 3.33
C GLY A 940 -39.46 1.33 2.92
N GLN A 941 -38.75 2.20 2.20
CA GLN A 941 -37.35 2.04 1.81
C GLN A 941 -36.41 2.72 2.82
N PRO A 942 -35.14 2.27 2.91
CA PRO A 942 -34.16 2.89 3.80
C PRO A 942 -33.83 4.32 3.40
N ALA A 943 -33.31 5.05 4.37
CA ALA A 943 -32.83 6.42 4.15
C ALA A 943 -31.58 6.44 3.26
N LEU A 944 -31.45 7.48 2.44
CA LEU A 944 -30.31 7.71 1.56
C LEU A 944 -29.58 8.99 1.94
N GLU A 945 -28.27 9.01 1.71
CA GLU A 945 -27.39 10.15 2.00
C GLU A 945 -26.77 10.69 0.72
N ASP A 946 -26.58 12.00 0.70
CA ASP A 946 -25.74 12.70 -0.27
C ASP A 946 -24.77 13.66 0.45
N VAL A 947 -23.62 13.88 -0.18
CA VAL A 947 -22.53 14.71 0.34
C VAL A 947 -21.97 15.56 -0.79
N ASP A 948 -21.91 16.88 -0.57
CA ASP A 948 -21.20 17.81 -1.43
C ASP A 948 -20.04 18.46 -0.68
N GLN A 949 -18.92 18.66 -1.37
CA GLN A 949 -17.72 19.26 -0.78
C GLN A 949 -17.05 20.22 -1.76
N VAL A 950 -16.71 21.40 -1.26
CA VAL A 950 -16.01 22.45 -2.01
C VAL A 950 -14.65 22.73 -1.38
N VAL A 951 -13.62 22.86 -2.22
CA VAL A 951 -12.25 23.17 -1.79
C VAL A 951 -12.01 24.68 -1.84
N LEU A 952 -11.30 25.22 -0.87
CA LEU A 952 -10.93 26.62 -0.72
C LEU A 952 -9.42 26.74 -0.77
N GLN A 953 -8.93 27.76 -1.48
CA GLN A 953 -7.51 27.95 -1.71
C GLN A 953 -6.95 29.04 -0.80
N THR A 954 -5.70 28.89 -0.39
CA THR A 954 -4.97 30.01 0.21
C THR A 954 -4.58 31.02 -0.87
N TRP A 955 -4.54 32.31 -0.52
CA TRP A 955 -4.20 33.38 -1.48
C TRP A 955 -2.82 33.24 -2.13
N ARG A 956 -1.90 32.50 -1.49
CA ARG A 956 -0.58 32.19 -2.07
C ARG A 956 -0.43 30.69 -2.25
N GLN A 957 -0.20 30.30 -3.48
CA GLN A 957 0.06 28.93 -3.89
C GLN A 957 1.57 28.75 -4.14
N GLN A 958 2.20 27.78 -3.49
CA GLN A 958 3.59 27.43 -3.82
C GLN A 958 3.62 26.65 -5.14
N ALA A 959 4.58 26.96 -6.01
CA ALA A 959 4.59 26.41 -7.36
C ALA A 959 4.86 24.90 -7.37
N GLU A 960 5.71 24.42 -6.45
CA GLU A 960 6.03 23.00 -6.32
C GLU A 960 4.82 22.11 -5.99
N PHE A 961 3.75 22.70 -5.44
CA PHE A 961 2.52 22.02 -5.04
C PHE A 961 1.41 22.11 -6.11
N ALA A 962 1.73 22.60 -7.30
CA ALA A 962 0.78 22.57 -8.41
C ALA A 962 0.35 21.13 -8.73
N GLN A 963 -0.96 20.89 -8.78
CA GLN A 963 -1.57 19.57 -8.96
C GLN A 963 -1.23 18.94 -10.32
N GLN A 964 -0.89 19.75 -11.32
CA GLN A 964 -0.37 19.25 -12.59
C GLN A 964 0.88 20.02 -13.00
N GLN A 965 1.87 19.28 -13.49
CA GLN A 965 3.17 19.81 -13.89
C GLN A 965 3.63 19.07 -15.14
N LEU A 966 4.14 19.80 -16.14
CA LEU A 966 4.73 19.21 -17.34
C LEU A 966 6.14 19.79 -17.54
N GLY A 967 7.13 18.90 -17.61
CA GLY A 967 8.50 19.23 -18.01
C GLY A 967 9.38 19.97 -17.00
N VAL A 968 8.82 20.29 -15.82
CA VAL A 968 9.51 20.98 -14.74
C VAL A 968 10.08 20.02 -13.69
N THR A 969 11.02 20.51 -12.89
CA THR A 969 11.63 19.80 -11.75
C THR A 969 11.73 20.73 -10.54
N THR A 970 11.83 20.18 -9.34
CA THR A 970 11.97 20.96 -8.09
C THR A 970 13.44 21.21 -7.73
N ALA A 971 13.74 22.40 -7.21
CA ALA A 971 15.05 22.76 -6.66
C ALA A 971 14.94 23.60 -5.38
N ASN A 972 15.96 23.59 -4.53
CA ASN A 972 15.97 24.41 -3.30
C ASN A 972 15.89 25.90 -3.63
N THR A 973 15.07 26.64 -2.89
CA THR A 973 14.94 28.10 -3.03
C THR A 973 15.76 28.84 -1.97
N ASN A 974 16.25 30.03 -2.32
CA ASN A 974 16.85 30.99 -1.37
C ASN A 974 15.93 32.20 -1.13
N ASP A 975 14.69 32.12 -1.59
CA ASP A 975 13.68 33.19 -1.53
C ASP A 975 12.75 33.04 -0.32
N THR A 976 11.82 33.98 -0.17
CA THR A 976 10.75 33.87 0.83
C THR A 976 9.56 33.07 0.30
N GLY A 977 9.01 32.20 1.15
CA GLY A 977 7.93 31.27 0.82
C GLY A 977 8.45 29.97 0.21
N GLY A 978 7.88 28.84 0.66
CA GLY A 978 8.26 27.49 0.21
C GLY A 978 9.63 27.03 0.72
N GLY A 979 9.85 25.71 0.69
CA GLY A 979 11.18 25.11 0.88
C GLY A 979 11.92 24.90 -0.44
N THR A 980 11.19 24.83 -1.55
CA THR A 980 11.69 24.58 -2.91
C THR A 980 11.07 25.54 -3.92
N HIS A 981 11.38 25.39 -5.19
CA HIS A 981 10.77 26.09 -6.32
C HIS A 981 10.82 25.20 -7.57
N LEU A 982 10.04 25.53 -8.60
CA LEU A 982 10.08 24.85 -9.89
C LEU A 982 11.08 25.48 -10.86
N THR A 983 11.85 24.63 -11.54
CA THR A 983 12.83 25.00 -12.56
C THR A 983 12.66 24.10 -13.80
N GLY A 984 13.28 24.51 -14.91
CA GLY A 984 13.29 23.71 -16.14
C GLY A 984 12.27 24.12 -17.20
N PHE A 985 11.41 25.12 -16.95
CA PHE A 985 10.37 25.54 -17.88
C PHE A 985 10.88 25.80 -19.31
N ASP A 986 10.46 24.97 -20.26
CA ASP A 986 10.64 25.13 -21.70
C ASP A 986 9.34 25.63 -22.38
N PRO A 987 9.38 26.06 -23.66
CA PRO A 987 8.17 26.52 -24.35
C PRO A 987 7.05 25.47 -24.37
N ASN A 988 5.84 25.90 -23.99
CA ASN A 988 4.61 25.10 -23.83
C ASN A 988 4.56 24.19 -22.59
N GLU A 989 5.60 24.18 -21.76
CA GLU A 989 5.52 23.56 -20.44
C GLU A 989 4.67 24.40 -19.49
N TYR A 990 4.10 23.75 -18.48
CA TYR A 990 3.12 24.39 -17.64
C TYR A 990 3.06 23.80 -16.24
N VAL A 991 2.44 24.58 -15.36
CA VAL A 991 1.90 24.15 -14.08
C VAL A 991 0.43 24.51 -14.01
N ALA A 992 -0.38 23.73 -13.30
CA ALA A 992 -1.79 24.03 -13.11
C ALA A 992 -2.21 23.91 -11.65
N PHE A 993 -3.01 24.89 -11.21
CA PHE A 993 -3.65 24.90 -9.89
C PHE A 993 -5.13 24.56 -10.05
N ASP A 994 -5.61 23.61 -9.25
CA ASP A 994 -6.97 23.08 -9.33
C ASP A 994 -7.50 22.77 -7.93
N PRO A 995 -8.68 23.28 -7.52
CA PRO A 995 -9.55 24.26 -8.20
C PRO A 995 -9.17 25.73 -7.91
N ILE A 996 -9.50 26.65 -8.82
CA ILE A 996 -9.32 28.11 -8.68
C ILE A 996 -10.59 28.87 -9.11
N ASN A 997 -11.03 29.83 -8.30
CA ASN A 997 -12.11 30.76 -8.63
C ASN A 997 -11.59 32.20 -8.80
N LEU A 998 -11.59 32.70 -10.03
CA LEU A 998 -11.10 34.05 -10.35
C LEU A 998 -12.19 35.13 -10.22
N GLY A 999 -13.40 34.80 -9.80
CA GLY A 999 -14.51 35.77 -9.68
C GLY A 999 -14.21 36.95 -8.74
N GLY A 1000 -13.36 36.73 -7.74
CA GLY A 1000 -12.90 37.74 -6.78
C GLY A 1000 -11.44 38.14 -6.93
N VAL A 1001 -10.78 37.79 -8.04
CA VAL A 1001 -9.34 38.04 -8.25
C VAL A 1001 -9.16 39.09 -9.34
N GLY A 1002 -8.42 40.17 -9.03
CA GLY A 1002 -8.07 41.21 -10.00
C GLY A 1002 -6.65 41.05 -10.55
N THR A 1003 -5.74 40.48 -9.77
CA THR A 1003 -4.36 40.26 -10.19
C THR A 1003 -3.79 38.95 -9.70
N VAL A 1004 -2.81 38.44 -10.43
CA VAL A 1004 -1.99 37.30 -10.08
C VAL A 1004 -0.52 37.71 -10.15
N THR A 1005 0.23 37.48 -9.09
CA THR A 1005 1.66 37.80 -8.99
C THR A 1005 2.49 36.53 -9.05
N LEU A 1006 3.41 36.49 -10.01
CA LEU A 1006 4.36 35.41 -10.21
C LEU A 1006 5.68 35.78 -9.54
N ARG A 1007 6.18 34.95 -8.61
CA ARG A 1007 7.53 35.09 -8.05
C ARG A 1007 8.49 34.23 -8.83
N TYR A 1008 9.37 34.85 -9.60
CA TYR A 1008 10.19 34.17 -10.59
C TYR A 1008 11.66 34.60 -10.57
N ALA A 1009 12.53 33.75 -11.10
CA ALA A 1009 13.94 34.05 -11.33
C ALA A 1009 14.38 33.47 -12.68
N GLY A 1010 15.45 34.00 -13.26
CA GLY A 1010 15.99 33.46 -14.50
C GLY A 1010 16.77 34.52 -15.26
N GLY A 1011 18.05 34.26 -15.53
CA GLY A 1011 18.90 35.20 -16.25
C GLY A 1011 20.31 35.29 -15.72
N THR A 1012 21.01 36.35 -16.14
CA THR A 1012 22.36 36.68 -15.74
C THR A 1012 22.48 38.18 -15.51
N ALA A 1013 23.53 38.62 -14.82
CA ALA A 1013 23.80 40.05 -14.63
C ALA A 1013 23.85 40.83 -15.96
N ALA A 1014 24.24 40.19 -17.07
CA ALA A 1014 24.30 40.80 -18.40
C ALA A 1014 22.93 40.97 -19.07
N THR A 1015 21.97 40.09 -18.75
CA THR A 1015 20.63 40.11 -19.34
C THR A 1015 19.58 40.77 -18.45
N ALA A 1016 19.94 41.11 -17.20
CA ALA A 1016 19.01 41.64 -16.22
C ALA A 1016 18.18 42.82 -16.76
N GLY A 1017 16.86 42.75 -16.62
CA GLY A 1017 15.90 43.74 -17.10
C GLY A 1017 15.47 43.58 -18.57
N GLN A 1018 16.08 42.69 -19.36
CA GLN A 1018 15.65 42.39 -20.73
C GLN A 1018 14.48 41.40 -20.75
N PRO A 1019 13.57 41.42 -21.74
CA PRO A 1019 12.57 40.37 -21.92
C PRO A 1019 13.20 38.97 -21.98
N ARG A 1020 12.65 38.01 -21.23
CA ARG A 1020 13.19 36.64 -21.16
C ARG A 1020 12.19 35.56 -21.53
N ALA A 1021 10.96 35.66 -21.04
CA ALA A 1021 9.94 34.64 -21.26
C ALA A 1021 8.55 35.30 -21.22
N THR A 1022 7.55 34.61 -21.75
CA THR A 1022 6.14 34.92 -21.50
C THR A 1022 5.53 33.85 -20.60
N VAL A 1023 4.54 34.25 -19.82
CA VAL A 1023 3.64 33.33 -19.13
C VAL A 1023 2.23 33.74 -19.48
N THR A 1024 1.45 32.80 -20.02
CA THR A 1024 0.02 32.95 -20.25
C THR A 1024 -0.75 32.19 -19.17
N LEU A 1025 -1.70 32.87 -18.54
CA LEU A 1025 -2.64 32.29 -17.58
C LEU A 1025 -3.88 31.86 -18.36
N ARG A 1026 -4.23 30.57 -18.29
CA ARG A 1026 -5.28 29.94 -19.11
C ARG A 1026 -6.23 29.11 -18.29
N LEU A 1027 -7.50 29.11 -18.67
CA LEU A 1027 -8.53 28.30 -17.99
C LEU A 1027 -8.70 26.94 -18.65
N ASP A 1028 -8.87 25.93 -17.80
CA ASP A 1028 -9.39 24.58 -18.05
C ASP A 1028 -8.53 23.66 -18.95
N ALA A 1029 -7.69 24.23 -19.83
CA ALA A 1029 -6.69 23.50 -20.62
C ALA A 1029 -5.42 24.34 -20.87
N PRO A 1030 -4.25 23.71 -21.15
CA PRO A 1030 -3.02 24.42 -21.53
C PRO A 1030 -3.15 25.29 -22.79
N ASP A 1031 -4.08 24.96 -23.69
CA ASP A 1031 -4.42 25.75 -24.88
C ASP A 1031 -5.76 26.51 -24.74
N GLY A 1032 -6.34 26.49 -23.55
CA GLY A 1032 -7.62 27.12 -23.22
C GLY A 1032 -7.59 28.66 -23.23
N PRO A 1033 -8.73 29.30 -22.92
CA PRO A 1033 -8.88 30.75 -22.96
C PRO A 1033 -7.87 31.47 -22.06
N ILE A 1034 -7.20 32.49 -22.61
CA ILE A 1034 -6.24 33.31 -21.86
C ILE A 1034 -7.01 34.32 -20.98
N VAL A 1035 -6.73 34.31 -19.68
CA VAL A 1035 -7.29 35.27 -18.71
C VAL A 1035 -6.26 36.29 -18.23
N GLY A 1036 -4.98 36.05 -18.47
CA GLY A 1036 -3.90 36.98 -18.18
C GLY A 1036 -2.63 36.59 -18.94
N SER A 1037 -1.74 37.55 -19.18
CA SER A 1037 -0.45 37.27 -19.79
C SER A 1037 0.58 38.29 -19.31
N ALA A 1038 1.80 37.85 -19.12
CA ALA A 1038 2.92 38.75 -18.84
C ALA A 1038 4.20 38.33 -19.55
N THR A 1039 5.04 39.32 -19.81
CA THR A 1039 6.42 39.11 -20.22
C THR A 1039 7.31 39.26 -18.98
N LEU A 1040 8.02 38.19 -18.64
CA LEU A 1040 8.99 38.14 -17.56
C LEU A 1040 10.31 38.76 -18.04
N ALA A 1041 10.86 39.67 -17.24
CA ALA A 1041 12.17 40.25 -17.48
C ALA A 1041 13.26 39.37 -16.84
N ALA A 1042 14.39 39.15 -17.52
CA ALA A 1042 15.50 38.42 -16.94
C ALA A 1042 15.95 39.06 -15.63
N THR A 1043 16.23 38.22 -14.64
CA THR A 1043 16.82 38.65 -13.36
C THR A 1043 18.35 38.49 -13.41
N ALA A 1044 19.05 38.97 -12.38
CA ALA A 1044 20.51 38.96 -12.35
C ALA A 1044 21.13 37.55 -12.23
N SER A 1045 20.34 36.55 -11.83
CA SER A 1045 20.74 35.14 -11.77
C SER A 1045 19.48 34.26 -11.64
N ASN A 1046 19.64 32.94 -11.79
CA ASN A 1046 18.56 31.97 -11.56
C ASN A 1046 18.09 31.88 -10.08
N THR A 1047 18.76 32.57 -9.15
CA THR A 1047 18.41 32.63 -7.73
C THR A 1047 18.26 34.08 -7.23
N THR A 1048 18.12 35.03 -8.17
CA THR A 1048 17.74 36.42 -7.87
C THR A 1048 16.29 36.59 -8.28
N TRP A 1049 15.42 36.76 -7.30
CA TRP A 1049 13.98 36.68 -7.48
C TRP A 1049 13.34 38.05 -7.71
N ALA A 1050 12.43 38.09 -8.67
CA ALA A 1050 11.58 39.23 -8.99
C ALA A 1050 10.11 38.82 -8.95
N SER A 1051 9.22 39.79 -8.90
CA SER A 1051 7.77 39.55 -8.94
C SER A 1051 7.18 40.22 -10.17
N GLN A 1052 6.32 39.51 -10.90
CA GLN A 1052 5.56 40.05 -12.01
C GLN A 1052 4.07 39.92 -11.71
N THR A 1053 3.40 41.05 -11.54
CA THR A 1053 1.95 41.08 -11.37
C THR A 1053 1.26 41.15 -12.73
N VAL A 1054 0.23 40.35 -12.89
CA VAL A 1054 -0.58 40.19 -14.10
C VAL A 1054 -2.01 40.55 -13.77
N ALA A 1055 -2.60 41.48 -14.51
CA ALA A 1055 -4.04 41.69 -14.42
C ALA A 1055 -4.74 40.48 -15.01
N VAL A 1056 -5.74 39.94 -14.29
CA VAL A 1056 -6.54 38.82 -14.76
C VAL A 1056 -7.98 39.24 -15.01
N SER A 1057 -8.58 38.75 -16.08
CA SER A 1057 -10.01 38.90 -16.29
C SER A 1057 -10.78 38.06 -15.27
N ALA A 1058 -11.79 38.65 -14.64
CA ALA A 1058 -12.67 37.93 -13.74
C ALA A 1058 -13.34 36.75 -14.46
N ALA A 1059 -13.22 35.57 -13.87
CA ALA A 1059 -13.87 34.34 -14.33
C ALA A 1059 -14.47 33.66 -13.09
N PRO A 1060 -15.71 34.04 -12.70
CA PRO A 1060 -16.38 33.43 -11.56
C PRO A 1060 -16.78 31.99 -11.91
N GLY A 1061 -16.49 31.07 -10.99
CA GLY A 1061 -16.71 29.64 -11.19
C GLY A 1061 -15.51 28.83 -10.71
N THR A 1062 -15.65 27.52 -10.72
CA THR A 1062 -14.56 26.58 -10.42
C THR A 1062 -13.83 26.26 -11.72
N HIS A 1063 -12.54 26.57 -11.77
CA HIS A 1063 -11.70 26.35 -12.95
C HIS A 1063 -10.37 25.72 -12.57
N ARG A 1064 -9.72 25.09 -13.56
CA ARG A 1064 -8.29 24.79 -13.48
C ARG A 1064 -7.50 25.93 -14.11
N LEU A 1065 -6.53 26.50 -13.39
CA LEU A 1065 -5.71 27.61 -13.89
C LEU A 1065 -4.32 27.13 -14.30
N TYR A 1066 -4.04 27.17 -15.61
CA TYR A 1066 -2.74 26.84 -16.18
C TYR A 1066 -1.86 28.08 -16.32
N LEU A 1067 -0.59 27.95 -15.92
CA LEU A 1067 0.47 28.90 -16.22
C LEU A 1067 1.37 28.26 -17.28
N VAL A 1068 1.22 28.72 -18.53
CA VAL A 1068 1.93 28.14 -19.68
C VAL A 1068 3.09 29.03 -20.07
N ALA A 1069 4.28 28.45 -20.09
CA ALA A 1069 5.53 29.13 -20.43
C ALA A 1069 5.67 29.30 -21.95
N GLY A 1070 6.15 30.46 -22.37
CA GLY A 1070 6.39 30.79 -23.77
C GLY A 1070 7.69 31.55 -23.99
N GLY A 1071 8.27 31.44 -25.18
CA GLY A 1071 9.46 32.19 -25.56
C GLY A 1071 9.18 33.66 -25.88
N VAL A 1072 10.24 34.46 -25.91
CA VAL A 1072 10.25 35.82 -26.50
C VAL A 1072 11.42 35.94 -27.46
N GLU A 1073 11.30 36.84 -28.43
CA GLU A 1073 12.40 37.14 -29.36
C GLU A 1073 13.64 37.65 -28.58
N GLY A 1074 14.81 37.04 -28.82
CA GLY A 1074 16.05 37.36 -28.11
C GLY A 1074 16.18 36.74 -26.71
N GLY A 1075 15.17 36.03 -26.23
CA GLY A 1075 15.21 35.23 -25.01
C GLY A 1075 15.87 33.85 -25.22
N PRO A 1076 16.08 33.08 -24.14
CA PRO A 1076 16.51 31.69 -24.23
C PRO A 1076 15.43 30.81 -24.89
N THR A 1077 15.85 29.71 -25.50
CA THR A 1077 14.95 28.71 -26.12
C THR A 1077 14.57 27.57 -25.17
N THR A 1078 15.32 27.38 -24.09
CA THR A 1078 15.08 26.42 -23.02
C THR A 1078 15.44 27.03 -21.67
N GLY A 1079 14.92 26.50 -20.56
CA GLY A 1079 15.15 27.03 -19.21
C GLY A 1079 14.71 28.50 -19.10
N LEU A 1080 13.47 28.76 -19.51
CA LEU A 1080 12.88 30.08 -19.64
C LEU A 1080 12.88 30.84 -18.31
N PHE A 1081 12.46 30.22 -17.21
CA PHE A 1081 12.49 30.80 -15.86
C PHE A 1081 12.32 29.72 -14.78
N ASN A 1082 12.50 30.15 -13.54
CA ASN A 1082 12.18 29.43 -12.32
C ASN A 1082 10.97 30.11 -11.66
N LEU A 1083 10.07 29.33 -11.05
CA LEU A 1083 8.86 29.82 -10.40
C LEU A 1083 8.82 29.33 -8.95
N ASN A 1084 8.72 30.26 -7.99
CA ASN A 1084 8.66 29.94 -6.56
C ASN A 1084 7.20 29.80 -6.09
N TRP A 1085 6.42 30.86 -6.25
CA TRP A 1085 5.02 30.87 -5.86
C TRP A 1085 4.20 31.80 -6.75
N VAL A 1086 2.89 31.61 -6.66
CA VAL A 1086 1.85 32.38 -7.33
C VAL A 1086 0.93 32.95 -6.26
N GLU A 1087 0.74 34.27 -6.26
CA GLU A 1087 -0.11 34.95 -5.29
C GLU A 1087 -1.26 35.65 -5.99
N PHE A 1088 -2.47 35.37 -5.52
CA PHE A 1088 -3.71 35.95 -6.00
C PHE A 1088 -4.04 37.15 -5.14
N ALA A 1089 -4.65 38.18 -5.73
CA ALA A 1089 -5.12 39.32 -4.99
C ALA A 1089 -6.46 39.82 -5.52
N ALA A 1090 -7.29 40.28 -4.58
CA ALA A 1090 -8.53 40.97 -4.91
C ALA A 1090 -8.27 42.26 -5.73
N PRO A 1091 -9.25 42.72 -6.54
CA PRO A 1091 -9.15 43.91 -7.39
C PRO A 1091 -8.79 45.22 -6.67
#